data_AF-A0A936GEN4-F1
#
_entry.id   AF-A0A936GEN4-F1
#
_cell.length_a   1.000
_cell.length_b   1.000
_cell.length_c   1.000
_cell.angle_alpha   90.00
_cell.angle_beta   90.00
_cell.angle_gamma   90.00
#
_symmetry.space_group_name_H-M   'P 1'
#
loop_
_entity.id
_entity.type
_entity.pdbx_description
1 polymer ?
#
loop_
_entity_poly.entity_id
_entity_poly.type
_entity_poly.pdbx_seq_one_letter_code
_entity_poly.pdbx_strand_id
1 'polypeptide(L)'
;MPEMMKENKVSLQIDADLFNSKSLLLRPLYLHESAWTEHIPFAFWIVENFKPNVFVELGTHYGTSYFAFCQAVERNNLATSCYAIDTWEGDEHAGKYDTNVYSQVKSYNETNYSAFSRLLKNTFDSSLPYFLDKSIDLLHIDGFHTYEAVKHDFESWLPKMTDDGIVIFHDTNVKEREFGVYKFFAEISNSYQSFEFYHGYGLGIISLGKKMNQKLQKFFDSNNDSVLKNDVVEVFSRLGRSCLDMYNSSKYKKEISRLNGEQTKLTSQIKSNNDAVEKLKNELKELNTNYLDAHTKASERIKLIEKLRVQIEEKNNENDQIGKDRVTLKEELSKHSKALIEKKDQLEKLKIEFALKEKKINQIQSQFNELKQENQAILDQKENLLKANQLNISELNYVKNNLNDSTQQLRSKDEQILNLSKASALINEKFSTIELRFEEYKKFQEKQYNDSLREIAELKVENHKFSIENNDLCKKVDTLNELLNSKNDLCFNLNKDNETLKIVIENQKNETVNYTAQFEKLKEDFQSIVESNTSLVQENKKIIDDFANLSIEFQNQNSRLSDAKFELENKENKINELYSEIEKSKEINELNKLESESIIEDLKKDNVNWKELVKKYNKENLEFLDELEISNKLKLDYKNEIDRLKCLNLEKDKKIKDRFQEIAQLLNLISEKNNALEEFASFKDRFQLQQIENADIKNSLSWRVTAPIRMLLSKLTKFKGGNSKDNQQKIIETSNFFDAKWYLNNYSDVKNSGMSASLHYLLHGAAEGRNPGPSFNTEDFYRKNPNLKQQSINPLIYLSNNK
;
A
#
# COMPACT_ATOMS: atom_id res chain seq x y z
N MET A 1 25.66 51.72 32.71
CA MET A 1 26.58 52.84 32.96
C MET A 1 27.99 52.29 33.10
N PRO A 2 28.96 52.69 32.27
CA PRO A 2 30.37 52.37 32.47
C PRO A 2 31.23 53.65 32.60
N GLU A 3 31.15 54.32 33.75
CA GLU A 3 32.08 55.38 34.15
C GLU A 3 32.46 55.18 35.62
N MET A 4 33.42 54.29 35.89
CA MET A 4 34.17 54.22 37.15
C MET A 4 35.31 53.18 37.08
N MET A 5 36.27 53.42 36.18
CA MET A 5 37.63 52.89 36.30
C MET A 5 38.64 54.02 36.14
N LYS A 6 38.71 54.89 37.15
CA LYS A 6 39.94 55.64 37.43
C LYS A 6 40.78 54.77 38.35
N GLU A 7 41.98 54.42 37.91
CA GLU A 7 42.98 53.77 38.76
C GLU A 7 43.40 54.73 39.88
N ASN A 8 42.72 54.65 41.03
CA ASN A 8 43.22 55.25 42.24
C ASN A 8 44.48 54.48 42.68
N LYS A 9 45.65 55.00 42.31
CA LYS A 9 46.91 54.67 42.98
C LYS A 9 46.87 55.19 44.41
N VAL A 10 46.19 54.45 45.29
CA VAL A 10 46.30 54.62 46.74
C VAL A 10 47.74 54.31 47.13
N SER A 11 48.47 55.34 47.57
CA SER A 11 49.80 55.15 48.16
C SER A 11 49.63 54.63 49.58
N LEU A 12 49.39 53.32 49.73
CA LEU A 12 49.35 52.63 51.02
C LEU A 12 50.65 52.95 51.80
N GLN A 13 50.52 53.51 53.00
CA GLN A 13 51.65 53.71 53.91
C GLN A 13 51.81 52.45 54.78
N ILE A 14 52.01 51.31 54.11
CA ILE A 14 52.09 50.00 54.74
C ILE A 14 53.16 50.00 55.83
N ASP A 15 52.75 49.92 57.10
CA ASP A 15 53.65 49.67 58.23
C ASP A 15 54.23 48.27 58.07
N ALA A 16 55.48 48.23 57.60
CA ALA A 16 56.24 47.03 57.33
C ALA A 16 56.32 46.07 58.53
N ASP A 17 56.30 46.57 59.77
CA ASP A 17 56.39 45.72 60.96
C ASP A 17 55.10 44.94 61.21
N LEU A 18 53.95 45.58 60.97
CA LEU A 18 52.63 45.03 61.28
C LEU A 18 52.28 43.86 60.36
N PHE A 19 52.61 43.98 59.08
CA PHE A 19 52.30 42.99 58.04
C PHE A 19 53.45 42.03 57.72
N ASN A 20 54.63 42.17 58.36
CA ASN A 20 55.69 41.17 58.31
C ASN A 20 55.29 39.94 59.17
N SER A 21 54.37 39.13 58.65
CA SER A 21 53.86 37.89 59.25
C SER A 21 53.85 36.80 58.19
N LYS A 22 54.33 35.60 58.54
CA LYS A 22 54.35 34.47 57.61
C LYS A 22 52.96 33.89 57.37
N SER A 23 52.07 34.04 58.34
CA SER A 23 50.73 33.45 58.32
C SER A 23 49.77 34.19 57.37
N LEU A 24 50.02 35.47 57.05
CA LEU A 24 49.28 36.21 56.01
C LEU A 24 49.42 35.60 54.59
N LEU A 25 50.44 34.75 54.36
CA LEU A 25 50.64 34.02 53.11
C LEU A 25 50.03 32.62 53.09
N LEU A 26 49.50 32.14 54.21
CA LEU A 26 48.90 30.81 54.26
C LEU A 26 47.65 30.76 53.37
N ARG A 27 47.48 29.64 52.68
CA ARG A 27 46.24 29.31 51.96
C ARG A 27 45.38 28.43 52.86
N PRO A 28 44.08 28.70 53.02
CA PRO A 28 43.19 27.82 53.77
C PRO A 28 43.14 26.43 53.13
N LEU A 29 43.35 25.41 53.97
CA LEU A 29 43.21 23.99 53.61
C LEU A 29 41.75 23.53 53.66
N TYR A 30 40.92 24.24 54.43
CA TYR A 30 39.49 24.01 54.55
C TYR A 30 38.72 25.27 54.13
N LEU A 31 37.73 25.10 53.25
CA LEU A 31 36.84 26.17 52.81
C LEU A 31 35.44 25.59 52.59
N HIS A 32 34.46 26.13 53.31
CA HIS A 32 33.04 25.88 53.11
C HIS A 32 32.27 27.21 52.96
N GLU A 33 31.01 27.15 52.52
CA GLU A 33 30.11 28.32 52.50
C GLU A 33 30.02 28.91 53.91
N SER A 34 30.51 30.14 54.10
CA SER A 34 30.55 30.82 55.40
C SER A 34 30.74 32.33 55.22
N ALA A 35 30.03 33.13 56.01
CA ALA A 35 30.20 34.58 56.11
C ALA A 35 31.63 34.96 56.60
N TRP A 36 32.25 34.09 57.41
CA TRP A 36 33.60 34.24 57.95
C TRP A 36 34.73 34.12 56.91
N THR A 37 34.45 33.69 55.68
CA THR A 37 35.49 33.35 54.69
C THR A 37 36.48 34.50 54.42
N GLU A 38 36.04 35.75 54.52
CA GLU A 38 36.93 36.91 54.35
C GLU A 38 37.83 37.20 55.57
N HIS A 39 37.53 36.65 56.75
CA HIS A 39 38.30 36.88 57.99
C HIS A 39 39.41 35.84 58.25
N ILE A 40 39.50 34.79 57.42
CA ILE A 40 40.53 33.74 57.51
C ILE A 40 41.97 34.28 57.65
N PRO A 41 42.43 35.30 56.89
CA PRO A 41 43.79 35.82 57.03
C PRO A 41 44.03 36.52 58.38
N PHE A 42 42.97 37.07 59.01
CA PHE A 42 43.07 37.61 60.36
C PHE A 42 43.20 36.49 61.40
N ALA A 43 42.44 35.40 61.28
CA ALA A 43 42.62 34.20 62.11
C ALA A 43 44.06 33.64 62.02
N PHE A 44 44.64 33.63 60.82
CA PHE A 44 46.04 33.26 60.62
C PHE A 44 47.02 34.23 61.29
N TRP A 45 46.82 35.54 61.15
CA TRP A 45 47.71 36.57 61.71
C TRP A 45 47.62 36.65 63.24
N ILE A 46 46.42 36.59 63.82
CA ILE A 46 46.23 36.74 65.27
C ILE A 46 46.88 35.60 66.03
N VAL A 47 46.83 34.36 65.53
CA VAL A 47 47.46 33.20 66.18
C VAL A 47 48.99 33.28 66.16
N GLU A 48 49.61 33.71 65.04
CA GLU A 48 51.08 33.90 64.96
C GLU A 48 51.58 34.93 65.98
N ASN A 49 50.82 36.01 66.17
CA ASN A 49 51.23 37.14 66.99
C ASN A 49 50.85 36.95 68.47
N PHE A 50 49.64 36.50 68.77
CA PHE A 50 49.14 36.34 70.14
C PHE A 50 49.60 35.04 70.79
N LYS A 51 49.74 33.95 70.02
CA LYS A 51 50.18 32.63 70.49
C LYS A 51 49.41 32.11 71.72
N PRO A 52 48.07 31.97 71.63
CA PRO A 52 47.25 31.49 72.74
C PRO A 52 47.66 30.08 73.18
N ASN A 53 47.56 29.78 74.48
CA ASN A 53 47.68 28.42 75.01
C ASN A 53 46.34 27.69 74.91
N VAL A 54 45.23 28.42 75.10
CA VAL A 54 43.86 27.90 74.93
C VAL A 54 43.06 28.82 74.00
N PHE A 55 42.51 28.21 72.94
CA PHE A 55 41.56 28.84 72.02
C PHE A 55 40.20 28.16 72.11
N VAL A 56 39.13 28.94 72.23
CA VAL A 56 37.74 28.47 72.23
C VAL A 56 36.93 29.22 71.19
N GLU A 57 36.11 28.51 70.43
CA GLU A 57 35.11 29.05 69.50
C GLU A 57 33.70 28.62 69.93
N LEU A 58 32.79 29.58 70.05
CA LEU A 58 31.37 29.40 70.34
C LEU A 58 30.58 29.66 69.06
N GLY A 59 29.91 28.63 68.54
CA GLY A 59 29.33 28.65 67.20
C GLY A 59 30.40 28.31 66.16
N THR A 60 30.31 27.12 65.58
CA THR A 60 31.34 26.59 64.68
C THR A 60 30.76 26.23 63.31
N HIS A 61 29.49 25.84 63.24
CA HIS A 61 28.79 25.49 62.00
C HIS A 61 29.61 24.49 61.15
N TYR A 62 30.01 24.82 59.92
CA TYR A 62 30.88 23.97 59.08
C TYR A 62 32.38 24.04 59.44
N GLY A 63 32.81 24.88 60.38
CA GLY A 63 34.19 24.97 60.87
C GLY A 63 35.14 25.81 60.02
N THR A 64 34.66 26.67 59.12
CA THR A 64 35.51 27.53 58.27
C THR A 64 36.38 28.49 59.11
N SER A 65 35.81 29.08 60.16
CA SER A 65 36.47 29.84 61.22
C SER A 65 37.44 28.97 62.02
N TYR A 66 36.90 27.98 62.73
CA TYR A 66 37.65 27.10 63.63
C TYR A 66 38.87 26.44 63.00
N PHE A 67 38.74 25.90 61.78
CA PHE A 67 39.84 25.23 61.09
C PHE A 67 40.86 26.20 60.52
N ALA A 68 40.54 27.49 60.32
CA ALA A 68 41.54 28.50 60.03
C ALA A 68 42.43 28.77 61.26
N PHE A 69 41.83 28.87 62.46
CA PHE A 69 42.59 28.97 63.72
C PHE A 69 43.43 27.71 63.98
N CYS A 70 42.86 26.51 63.82
CA CYS A 70 43.60 25.25 64.00
C CYS A 70 44.75 25.10 62.99
N GLN A 71 44.54 25.47 61.72
CA GLN A 71 45.61 25.52 60.72
C GLN A 71 46.71 26.50 61.14
N ALA A 72 46.37 27.67 61.69
CA ALA A 72 47.36 28.64 62.16
C ALA A 72 48.19 28.11 63.34
N VAL A 73 47.56 27.40 64.27
CA VAL A 73 48.22 26.72 65.42
C VAL A 73 49.23 25.69 64.92
N GLU A 74 48.81 24.80 64.01
CA GLU A 74 49.70 23.79 63.41
C GLU A 74 50.87 24.46 62.66
N ARG A 75 50.59 25.44 61.80
CA ARG A 75 51.60 26.09 60.95
C ARG A 75 52.61 26.92 61.72
N ASN A 76 52.24 27.41 62.91
CA ASN A 76 53.15 28.11 63.82
C ASN A 76 53.76 27.18 64.89
N ASN A 77 53.45 25.87 64.86
CA ASN A 77 53.94 24.85 65.79
C ASN A 77 53.74 25.26 67.26
N LEU A 78 52.52 25.70 67.59
CA LEU A 78 52.14 26.13 68.93
C LEU A 78 51.58 24.96 69.76
N ALA A 79 51.80 24.99 71.07
CA ALA A 79 51.22 24.05 72.03
C ALA A 79 49.77 24.40 72.42
N THR A 80 49.02 25.06 71.52
CA THR A 80 47.67 25.54 71.77
C THR A 80 46.68 24.39 71.84
N SER A 81 45.82 24.36 72.86
CA SER A 81 44.62 23.51 72.89
C SER A 81 43.45 24.26 72.27
N CYS A 82 42.77 23.66 71.29
CA CYS A 82 41.65 24.26 70.59
C CYS A 82 40.34 23.56 70.94
N TYR A 83 39.25 24.33 71.14
CA TYR A 83 37.92 23.80 71.45
C TYR A 83 36.85 24.49 70.58
N ALA A 84 36.09 23.72 69.82
CA ALA A 84 34.91 24.18 69.09
C ALA A 84 33.67 23.72 69.83
N ILE A 85 32.75 24.64 70.09
CA ILE A 85 31.56 24.40 70.91
C ILE A 85 30.35 24.82 70.11
N ASP A 86 29.47 23.87 69.83
CA ASP A 86 28.27 24.07 69.04
C ASP A 86 27.26 22.95 69.35
N THR A 87 25.97 23.21 69.17
CA THR A 87 24.95 22.15 69.19
C THR A 87 24.96 21.34 67.89
N TRP A 88 25.39 21.96 66.78
CA TRP A 88 25.17 21.53 65.40
C TRP A 88 23.71 21.22 65.06
N GLU A 89 22.75 21.86 65.74
CA GLU A 89 21.31 21.79 65.43
C GLU A 89 20.82 23.01 64.63
N GLY A 90 21.55 24.14 64.74
CA GLY A 90 21.21 25.42 64.13
C GLY A 90 20.17 26.22 64.93
N ASP A 91 19.93 27.46 64.51
CA ASP A 91 19.04 28.42 65.19
C ASP A 91 18.21 29.25 64.19
N GLU A 92 17.48 30.27 64.66
CA GLU A 92 16.61 31.09 63.80
C GLU A 92 17.37 32.04 62.85
N HIS A 93 18.62 32.40 63.18
CA HIS A 93 19.46 33.28 62.37
C HIS A 93 20.38 32.49 61.41
N ALA A 94 20.93 31.37 61.88
CA ALA A 94 21.78 30.48 61.07
C ALA A 94 20.96 29.47 60.23
N GLY A 95 19.70 29.23 60.58
CA GLY A 95 18.84 28.18 60.03
C GLY A 95 19.13 26.81 60.63
N LYS A 96 18.19 25.86 60.49
CA LYS A 96 18.39 24.47 60.96
C LYS A 96 19.42 23.75 60.10
N TYR A 97 20.37 23.09 60.75
CA TYR A 97 21.42 22.36 60.05
C TYR A 97 20.98 20.96 59.63
N ASP A 98 21.56 20.44 58.55
CA ASP A 98 21.47 19.02 58.23
C ASP A 98 22.29 18.20 59.24
N THR A 99 21.76 17.06 59.67
CA THR A 99 22.45 16.02 60.43
C THR A 99 23.88 15.70 59.95
N ASN A 100 24.14 15.87 58.64
CA ASN A 100 25.44 15.64 58.03
C ASN A 100 26.53 16.64 58.45
N VAL A 101 26.19 17.89 58.83
CA VAL A 101 27.16 18.96 59.11
C VAL A 101 28.17 18.55 60.19
N TYR A 102 27.68 18.14 61.36
CA TYR A 102 28.54 17.68 62.46
C TYR A 102 29.46 16.52 62.03
N SER A 103 28.98 15.60 61.20
CA SER A 103 29.76 14.43 60.77
C SER A 103 30.93 14.82 59.86
N GLN A 104 30.76 15.84 59.01
CA GLN A 104 31.83 16.37 58.15
C GLN A 104 32.89 17.11 58.99
N VAL A 105 32.44 17.99 59.90
CA VAL A 105 33.33 18.74 60.81
C VAL A 105 34.11 17.77 61.69
N LYS A 106 33.44 16.77 62.27
CA LYS A 106 34.08 15.71 63.06
C LYS A 106 35.13 14.95 62.26
N SER A 107 34.78 14.45 61.08
CA SER A 107 35.71 13.70 60.22
C SER A 107 36.94 14.52 59.82
N TYR A 108 36.75 15.79 59.45
CA TYR A 108 37.86 16.68 59.12
C TYR A 108 38.74 16.98 60.35
N ASN A 109 38.13 17.22 61.51
CA ASN A 109 38.86 17.46 62.75
C ASN A 109 39.69 16.23 63.18
N GLU A 110 39.07 15.05 63.17
CA GLU A 110 39.73 13.80 63.57
C GLU A 110 40.92 13.47 62.66
N THR A 111 40.77 13.75 61.36
CA THR A 111 41.80 13.50 60.34
C THR A 111 42.98 14.47 60.42
N ASN A 112 42.75 15.77 60.71
CA ASN A 112 43.77 16.81 60.55
C ASN A 112 44.30 17.37 61.89
N TYR A 113 43.45 17.53 62.92
CA TYR A 113 43.79 18.33 64.12
C TYR A 113 43.56 17.60 65.45
N SER A 114 43.25 16.30 65.43
CA SER A 114 42.95 15.47 66.61
C SER A 114 44.05 15.45 67.70
N ALA A 115 45.28 15.83 67.39
CA ALA A 115 46.34 15.97 68.39
C ALA A 115 45.99 17.02 69.47
N PHE A 116 45.45 18.18 69.07
CA PHE A 116 45.26 19.36 69.95
C PHE A 116 43.85 19.97 69.92
N SER A 117 42.99 19.56 68.97
CA SER A 117 41.64 20.10 68.80
C SER A 117 40.55 19.16 69.32
N ARG A 118 39.51 19.71 69.97
CA ARG A 118 38.35 19.01 70.52
C ARG A 118 37.04 19.67 70.07
N LEU A 119 36.07 18.84 69.69
CA LEU A 119 34.70 19.29 69.37
C LEU A 119 33.77 18.93 70.53
N LEU A 120 33.10 19.92 71.11
CA LEU A 120 32.14 19.76 72.20
C LEU A 120 30.72 19.99 71.63
N LYS A 121 29.94 18.90 71.52
CA LYS A 121 28.57 18.93 70.97
C LYS A 121 27.55 19.18 72.08
N ASN A 122 27.36 20.44 72.44
CA ASN A 122 26.50 20.90 73.53
C ASN A 122 26.34 22.44 73.50
N THR A 123 25.53 23.01 74.40
CA THR A 123 25.37 24.47 74.50
C THR A 123 26.59 25.14 75.15
N PHE A 124 26.78 26.44 74.91
CA PHE A 124 27.89 27.20 75.47
C PHE A 124 27.88 27.17 77.02
N ASP A 125 26.73 27.46 77.64
CA ASP A 125 26.54 27.38 79.10
C ASP A 125 26.94 26.03 79.69
N SER A 126 26.51 24.94 79.05
CA SER A 126 26.83 23.57 79.52
C SER A 126 28.31 23.20 79.37
N SER A 127 29.09 24.02 78.66
CA SER A 127 30.53 23.85 78.48
C SER A 127 31.39 24.60 79.49
N LEU A 128 30.86 25.64 80.14
CA LEU A 128 31.58 26.45 81.14
C LEU A 128 32.27 25.60 82.24
N PRO A 129 31.71 24.47 82.74
CA PRO A 129 32.38 23.64 83.74
C PRO A 129 33.63 22.91 83.25
N TYR A 130 33.86 22.78 81.93
CA TYR A 130 35.06 22.13 81.38
C TYR A 130 36.28 23.06 81.35
N PHE A 131 36.08 24.37 81.54
CA PHE A 131 37.14 25.37 81.53
C PHE A 131 37.38 25.93 82.93
N LEU A 132 38.65 26.01 83.32
CA LEU A 132 39.05 26.67 84.55
C LEU A 132 38.88 28.19 84.41
N ASP A 133 38.61 28.86 85.52
CA ASP A 133 38.63 30.33 85.55
C ASP A 133 40.04 30.81 85.19
N LYS A 134 40.13 31.93 84.46
CA LYS A 134 41.42 32.50 83.99
C LYS A 134 42.30 31.51 83.20
N SER A 135 41.72 30.73 82.29
CA SER A 135 42.44 29.73 81.48
C SER A 135 42.33 29.91 79.96
N ILE A 136 41.36 30.66 79.44
CA ILE A 136 41.17 30.89 78.00
C ILE A 136 41.91 32.16 77.59
N ASP A 137 42.82 32.04 76.61
CA ASP A 137 43.54 33.19 76.08
C ASP A 137 42.79 33.86 74.93
N LEU A 138 42.25 33.06 74.01
CA LEU A 138 41.53 33.53 72.83
C LEU A 138 40.13 32.93 72.79
N LEU A 139 39.11 33.79 72.76
CA LEU A 139 37.71 33.40 72.61
C LEU A 139 37.14 34.00 71.32
N HIS A 140 36.46 33.18 70.54
CA HIS A 140 35.67 33.62 69.39
C HIS A 140 34.18 33.34 69.65
N ILE A 141 33.34 34.36 69.46
CA ILE A 141 31.89 34.32 69.67
C ILE A 141 31.19 34.58 68.32
N ASP A 142 30.59 33.53 67.78
CA ASP A 142 29.84 33.45 66.51
C ASP A 142 28.54 32.65 66.73
N GLY A 143 27.89 32.94 67.86
CA GLY A 143 26.73 32.23 68.40
C GLY A 143 25.39 32.83 67.98
N PHE A 144 24.40 32.88 68.89
CA PHE A 144 23.10 33.46 68.54
C PHE A 144 23.13 34.99 68.55
N HIS A 145 22.76 35.60 67.42
CA HIS A 145 23.12 36.99 67.10
C HIS A 145 22.25 38.10 67.73
N THR A 146 21.31 37.80 68.64
CA THR A 146 20.54 38.85 69.35
C THR A 146 21.43 39.59 70.36
N TYR A 147 21.01 40.79 70.80
CA TYR A 147 21.80 41.60 71.74
C TYR A 147 21.95 40.88 73.10
N GLU A 148 20.87 40.27 73.55
CA GLU A 148 20.77 39.56 74.82
C GLU A 148 21.63 38.29 74.82
N ALA A 149 21.65 37.53 73.72
CA ALA A 149 22.41 36.29 73.62
C ALA A 149 23.93 36.55 73.56
N VAL A 150 24.41 37.42 72.66
CA VAL A 150 25.84 37.73 72.58
C VAL A 150 26.37 38.41 73.85
N LYS A 151 25.52 39.16 74.56
CA LYS A 151 25.84 39.74 75.87
C LYS A 151 25.97 38.65 76.94
N HIS A 152 25.02 37.73 77.01
CA HIS A 152 25.07 36.58 77.91
C HIS A 152 26.31 35.71 77.65
N ASP A 153 26.61 35.41 76.39
CA ASP A 153 27.81 34.64 76.00
C ASP A 153 29.10 35.35 76.44
N PHE A 154 29.21 36.67 76.23
CA PHE A 154 30.37 37.42 76.72
C PHE A 154 30.46 37.42 78.25
N GLU A 155 29.38 37.77 78.96
CA GLU A 155 29.37 37.92 80.42
C GLU A 155 29.60 36.58 81.15
N SER A 156 29.08 35.47 80.61
CA SER A 156 29.25 34.13 81.18
C SER A 156 30.64 33.52 80.93
N TRP A 157 31.28 33.84 79.80
CA TRP A 157 32.63 33.37 79.47
C TRP A 157 33.75 34.28 79.98
N LEU A 158 33.49 35.56 80.26
CA LEU A 158 34.49 36.52 80.77
C LEU A 158 35.27 36.03 82.02
N PRO A 159 34.69 35.32 83.01
CA PRO A 159 35.45 34.73 84.12
C PRO A 159 36.46 33.66 83.70
N LYS A 160 36.23 32.97 82.58
CA LYS A 160 37.12 31.95 82.01
C LYS A 160 38.31 32.55 81.27
N MET A 161 38.20 33.80 80.82
CA MET A 161 39.26 34.51 80.11
C MET A 161 40.42 34.92 81.01
N THR A 162 41.65 34.76 80.53
CA THR A 162 42.85 35.34 81.15
C THR A 162 42.79 36.87 81.16
N ASP A 163 43.53 37.52 82.07
CA ASP A 163 43.50 38.98 82.23
C ASP A 163 44.05 39.74 81.01
N ASP A 164 44.91 39.10 80.21
CA ASP A 164 45.43 39.60 78.93
C ASP A 164 44.77 38.92 77.71
N GLY A 165 43.60 38.31 77.91
CA GLY A 165 42.86 37.58 76.88
C GLY A 165 42.29 38.48 75.78
N ILE A 166 42.02 37.88 74.62
CA ILE A 166 41.39 38.52 73.46
C ILE A 166 40.05 37.85 73.17
N VAL A 167 39.01 38.65 72.94
CA VAL A 167 37.69 38.19 72.51
C VAL A 167 37.39 38.72 71.11
N ILE A 168 36.90 37.86 70.24
CA ILE A 168 36.53 38.14 68.85
C ILE A 168 35.01 37.94 68.68
N PHE A 169 34.35 38.83 67.96
CA PHE A 169 32.90 38.80 67.68
C PHE A 169 32.66 38.89 66.16
N HIS A 170 31.82 38.00 65.61
CA HIS A 170 31.36 38.15 64.22
C HIS A 170 30.20 39.15 64.07
N ASP A 171 29.74 39.38 62.84
CA ASP A 171 28.53 40.11 62.47
C ASP A 171 28.34 41.51 63.10
N THR A 172 29.43 42.18 63.48
CA THR A 172 29.41 43.53 64.08
C THR A 172 28.90 44.62 63.14
N ASN A 173 28.67 44.33 61.85
CA ASN A 173 28.09 45.26 60.88
C ASN A 173 26.71 44.85 60.35
N VAL A 174 26.14 43.74 60.82
CA VAL A 174 24.77 43.32 60.48
C VAL A 174 23.75 44.09 61.33
N LYS A 175 22.78 44.76 60.67
CA LYS A 175 21.80 45.67 61.30
C LYS A 175 20.34 45.33 60.96
N GLU A 176 20.12 44.17 60.38
CA GLU A 176 18.83 43.62 59.98
C GLU A 176 18.44 42.44 60.88
N ARG A 177 17.22 41.89 60.71
CA ARG A 177 16.78 40.63 61.34
C ARG A 177 17.04 40.54 62.86
N GLU A 178 16.83 41.63 63.58
CA GLU A 178 17.04 41.73 65.05
C GLU A 178 18.47 41.43 65.55
N PHE A 179 19.47 41.43 64.66
CA PHE A 179 20.87 41.31 65.05
C PHE A 179 21.25 42.42 66.05
N GLY A 180 21.91 42.02 67.14
CA GLY A 180 22.30 42.89 68.24
C GLY A 180 23.80 42.98 68.47
N VAL A 181 24.60 42.14 67.80
CA VAL A 181 26.07 42.11 67.98
C VAL A 181 26.72 43.47 67.74
N TYR A 182 26.31 44.20 66.71
CA TYR A 182 26.79 45.56 66.45
C TYR A 182 26.50 46.55 67.60
N LYS A 183 25.37 46.39 68.31
CA LYS A 183 25.00 47.25 69.45
C LYS A 183 25.87 46.93 70.66
N PHE A 184 25.99 45.63 70.96
CA PHE A 184 26.76 45.15 72.11
C PHE A 184 28.27 45.42 71.94
N PHE A 185 28.82 45.15 70.75
CA PHE A 185 30.22 45.45 70.45
C PHE A 185 30.53 46.96 70.58
N ALA A 186 29.62 47.83 70.12
CA ALA A 186 29.75 49.28 70.28
C ALA A 186 29.66 49.74 71.75
N GLU A 187 28.88 49.07 72.60
CA GLU A 187 28.80 49.31 74.06
C GLU A 187 30.14 48.98 74.74
N ILE A 188 30.62 47.74 74.59
CA ILE A 188 31.85 47.26 75.26
C ILE A 188 33.13 47.91 74.72
N SER A 189 33.14 48.36 73.46
CA SER A 189 34.26 49.09 72.85
C SER A 189 34.61 50.42 73.53
N ASN A 190 33.73 50.96 74.40
CA ASN A 190 34.04 52.13 75.22
C ASN A 190 34.82 51.77 76.50
N SER A 191 34.77 50.50 76.92
CA SER A 191 35.36 50.02 78.18
C SER A 191 36.69 49.29 77.98
N TYR A 192 36.90 48.71 76.80
CA TYR A 192 38.08 47.92 76.45
C TYR A 192 38.81 48.48 75.24
N GLN A 193 40.09 48.13 75.09
CA GLN A 193 40.83 48.44 73.87
C GLN A 193 40.32 47.54 72.73
N SER A 194 39.87 48.15 71.63
CA SER A 194 39.13 47.47 70.56
C SER A 194 39.68 47.76 69.16
N PHE A 195 39.33 46.90 68.20
CA PHE A 195 39.49 47.12 66.75
C PHE A 195 38.26 46.54 66.03
N GLU A 196 37.88 47.13 64.89
CA GLU A 196 36.76 46.62 64.08
C GLU A 196 37.10 46.62 62.58
N PHE A 197 36.82 45.50 61.91
CA PHE A 197 36.76 45.40 60.45
C PHE A 197 35.32 45.54 59.94
N TYR A 198 35.16 46.19 58.79
CA TYR A 198 33.85 46.48 58.17
C TYR A 198 33.46 45.57 57.00
N HIS A 199 34.36 44.66 56.59
CA HIS A 199 34.11 43.68 55.53
C HIS A 199 33.67 42.33 56.13
N GLY A 200 33.28 41.36 55.29
CA GLY A 200 32.88 40.04 55.78
C GLY A 200 31.79 40.08 56.87
N TYR A 201 30.78 40.94 56.71
CA TYR A 201 29.69 41.21 57.66
C TYR A 201 30.08 41.88 59.00
N GLY A 202 31.36 42.18 59.19
CA GLY A 202 31.90 42.79 60.40
C GLY A 202 32.79 41.82 61.18
N LEU A 203 33.78 42.35 61.89
CA LEU A 203 34.60 41.59 62.83
C LEU A 203 35.09 42.52 63.92
N GLY A 204 34.61 42.31 65.14
CA GLY A 204 35.02 43.05 66.34
C GLY A 204 36.08 42.29 67.13
N ILE A 205 37.09 42.99 67.61
CA ILE A 205 38.14 42.44 68.46
C ILE A 205 38.27 43.29 69.71
N ILE A 206 38.29 42.65 70.88
CA ILE A 206 38.45 43.23 72.20
C ILE A 206 39.70 42.66 72.87
N SER A 207 40.56 43.53 73.42
CA SER A 207 41.59 43.14 74.38
C SER A 207 41.09 43.39 75.80
N LEU A 208 41.13 42.37 76.65
CA LEU A 208 40.78 42.47 78.07
C LEU A 208 41.91 43.12 78.90
N GLY A 209 43.16 42.88 78.49
CA GLY A 209 44.35 43.39 79.16
C GLY A 209 45.18 44.36 78.33
N LYS A 210 46.39 44.63 78.83
CA LYS A 210 47.33 45.62 78.26
C LYS A 210 48.70 45.04 77.94
N LYS A 211 48.97 43.78 78.29
CA LYS A 211 50.29 43.16 78.09
C LYS A 211 50.37 42.51 76.72
N MET A 212 50.50 43.33 75.69
CA MET A 212 50.54 42.88 74.30
C MET A 212 51.97 42.90 73.76
N ASN A 213 52.25 42.12 72.72
CA ASN A 213 53.48 42.29 71.94
C ASN A 213 53.39 43.60 71.11
N GLN A 214 54.53 44.10 70.61
CA GLN A 214 54.56 45.38 69.87
C GLN A 214 53.67 45.41 68.61
N LYS A 215 53.47 44.28 67.92
CA LYS A 215 52.62 44.21 66.72
C LYS A 215 51.13 44.25 67.07
N LEU A 216 50.73 43.56 68.14
CA LEU A 216 49.36 43.61 68.66
C LEU A 216 49.03 45.00 69.22
N GLN A 217 49.96 45.62 69.95
CA GLN A 217 49.79 46.99 70.42
C GLN A 217 49.61 47.95 69.22
N LYS A 218 50.48 47.90 68.21
CA LYS A 218 50.31 48.66 66.95
C LYS A 218 48.96 48.41 66.27
N PHE A 219 48.49 47.16 66.23
CA PHE A 219 47.19 46.81 65.64
C PHE A 219 46.03 47.50 66.35
N PHE A 220 45.94 47.40 67.68
CA PHE A 220 44.86 48.06 68.41
C PHE A 220 45.02 49.59 68.44
N ASP A 221 46.25 50.11 68.56
CA ASP A 221 46.52 51.55 68.51
C ASP A 221 46.10 52.14 67.15
N SER A 222 46.22 51.36 66.06
CA SER A 222 45.76 51.78 64.73
C SER A 222 44.27 52.10 64.67
N ASN A 223 43.43 51.59 65.59
CA ASN A 223 42.01 51.94 65.63
C ASN A 223 41.78 53.45 65.86
N ASN A 224 42.76 54.15 66.46
CA ASN A 224 42.74 55.60 66.71
C ASN A 224 43.39 56.42 65.59
N ASP A 225 44.08 55.80 64.64
CA ASP A 225 44.68 56.44 63.46
C ASP A 225 43.86 56.09 62.22
N SER A 226 43.14 57.08 61.67
CA SER A 226 42.25 56.86 60.53
C SER A 226 42.96 56.43 59.24
N VAL A 227 44.26 56.72 59.08
CA VAL A 227 45.04 56.26 57.92
C VAL A 227 45.47 54.82 58.15
N LEU A 228 46.11 54.53 59.29
CA LEU A 228 46.60 53.18 59.59
C LEU A 228 45.46 52.16 59.72
N LYS A 229 44.32 52.53 60.32
CA LYS A 229 43.12 51.69 60.36
C LYS A 229 42.64 51.30 58.96
N ASN A 230 42.59 52.25 58.03
CA ASN A 230 42.15 51.99 56.66
C ASN A 230 43.13 51.07 55.94
N ASP A 231 44.44 51.26 56.10
CA ASP A 231 45.45 50.37 55.53
C ASP A 231 45.33 48.93 56.10
N VAL A 232 45.06 48.77 57.40
CA VAL A 232 44.77 47.46 58.03
C VAL A 232 43.51 46.81 57.46
N VAL A 233 42.39 47.53 57.41
CA VAL A 233 41.12 47.00 56.88
C VAL A 233 41.25 46.64 55.38
N GLU A 234 41.97 47.44 54.59
CA GLU A 234 42.19 47.20 53.17
C GLU A 234 43.08 45.96 52.93
N VAL A 235 44.16 45.77 53.70
CA VAL A 235 45.02 44.58 53.57
C VAL A 235 44.25 43.30 53.91
N PHE A 236 43.58 43.26 55.07
CA PHE A 236 42.85 42.06 55.48
C PHE A 236 41.66 41.76 54.56
N SER A 237 40.88 42.77 54.14
CA SER A 237 39.78 42.55 53.17
C SER A 237 40.26 42.08 51.81
N ARG A 238 41.43 42.56 51.33
CA ARG A 238 42.01 42.07 50.07
C ARG A 238 42.45 40.61 50.14
N LEU A 239 43.07 40.20 51.24
CA LEU A 239 43.47 38.81 51.50
C LEU A 239 42.22 37.92 51.68
N GLY A 240 41.24 38.40 52.43
CA GLY A 240 39.97 37.73 52.70
C GLY A 240 39.17 37.44 51.45
N ARG A 241 39.02 38.46 50.60
CA ARG A 241 38.34 38.32 49.32
C ARG A 241 39.04 37.33 48.38
N SER A 242 40.35 37.13 48.51
CA SER A 242 41.08 36.07 47.79
C SER A 242 40.63 34.67 48.26
N CYS A 243 40.42 34.47 49.57
CA CYS A 243 39.89 33.23 50.12
C CYS A 243 38.46 32.95 49.64
N LEU A 244 37.61 33.99 49.57
CA LEU A 244 36.26 33.86 49.01
C LEU A 244 36.28 33.60 47.49
N ASP A 245 37.17 34.23 46.73
CA ASP A 245 37.34 33.94 45.30
C ASP A 245 37.84 32.49 45.09
N MET A 246 38.73 31.97 45.96
CA MET A 246 39.16 30.56 45.97
C MET A 246 38.00 29.59 46.23
N TYR A 247 37.15 29.87 47.22
CA TYR A 247 35.95 29.07 47.50
C TYR A 247 35.01 29.06 46.28
N ASN A 248 34.71 30.23 45.70
CA ASN A 248 33.86 30.35 44.51
C ASN A 248 34.44 29.60 43.30
N SER A 249 35.75 29.69 43.06
CA SER A 249 36.46 28.93 42.03
C SER A 249 36.26 27.42 42.20
N SER A 250 36.40 26.89 43.43
CA SER A 250 36.12 25.47 43.74
C SER A 250 34.64 25.11 43.55
N LYS A 251 33.71 25.99 43.96
CA LYS A 251 32.25 25.82 43.78
C LYS A 251 31.89 25.71 42.29
N TYR A 252 32.38 26.62 41.45
CA TYR A 252 32.15 26.59 40.00
C TYR A 252 32.78 25.38 39.33
N LYS A 253 33.98 24.94 39.73
CA LYS A 253 34.61 23.72 39.18
C LYS A 253 33.80 22.45 39.47
N LYS A 254 33.25 22.31 40.68
CA LYS A 254 32.35 21.20 41.03
C LYS A 254 31.08 21.24 40.18
N GLU A 255 30.45 22.40 40.04
CA GLU A 255 29.21 22.57 39.28
C GLU A 255 29.39 22.34 37.76
N ILE A 256 30.48 22.85 37.18
CA ILE A 256 30.87 22.54 35.80
C ILE A 256 31.04 21.03 35.61
N SER A 257 31.65 20.32 36.56
CA SER A 257 31.80 18.86 36.48
C SER A 257 30.45 18.13 36.56
N ARG A 258 29.51 18.61 37.39
CA ARG A 258 28.14 18.07 37.50
C ARG A 258 27.38 18.23 36.18
N LEU A 259 27.33 19.47 35.66
CA LEU A 259 26.63 19.81 34.41
C LEU A 259 27.23 19.10 33.19
N ASN A 260 28.56 18.95 33.10
CA ASN A 260 29.20 18.14 32.04
C ASN A 260 28.75 16.67 32.11
N GLY A 261 28.61 16.11 33.32
CA GLY A 261 28.10 14.75 33.52
C GLY A 261 26.66 14.58 33.04
N GLU A 262 25.78 15.54 33.36
CA GLU A 262 24.39 15.58 32.91
C GLU A 262 24.29 15.76 31.39
N GLN A 263 25.08 16.68 30.81
CA GLN A 263 25.14 16.89 29.37
C GLN A 263 25.64 15.65 28.60
N THR A 264 26.53 14.86 29.20
CA THR A 264 27.03 13.60 28.63
C THR A 264 25.95 12.51 28.65
N LYS A 265 25.21 12.38 29.76
CA LYS A 265 24.05 11.47 29.85
C LYS A 265 22.99 11.85 28.80
N LEU A 266 22.59 13.11 28.77
CA LEU A 266 21.57 13.63 27.85
C LEU A 266 21.99 13.48 26.38
N THR A 267 23.28 13.68 26.07
CA THR A 267 23.81 13.41 24.71
C THR A 267 23.72 11.93 24.32
N SER A 268 23.96 11.02 25.27
CA SER A 268 23.86 9.58 25.03
C SER A 268 22.40 9.15 24.82
N GLN A 269 21.47 9.74 25.58
CA GLN A 269 20.03 9.52 25.42
C GLN A 269 19.48 10.06 24.10
N ILE A 270 19.84 11.29 23.71
CA ILE A 270 19.50 11.86 22.39
C ILE A 270 20.01 10.96 21.25
N LYS A 271 21.22 10.39 21.37
CA LYS A 271 21.73 9.44 20.37
C LYS A 271 20.85 8.18 20.31
N SER A 272 20.57 7.56 21.46
CA SER A 272 19.72 6.35 21.51
C SER A 272 18.31 6.59 20.95
N ASN A 273 17.73 7.76 21.20
CA ASN A 273 16.42 8.14 20.66
C ASN A 273 16.48 8.36 19.14
N ASN A 274 17.54 8.98 18.61
CA ASN A 274 17.74 9.12 17.16
C ASN A 274 17.91 7.76 16.48
N ASP A 275 18.72 6.87 17.04
CA ASP A 275 18.93 5.51 16.52
C ASP A 275 17.60 4.72 16.50
N ALA A 276 16.74 4.90 17.51
CA ALA A 276 15.38 4.31 17.56
C ALA A 276 14.42 4.92 16.52
N VAL A 277 14.42 6.24 16.34
CA VAL A 277 13.62 6.93 15.30
C VAL A 277 14.04 6.50 13.90
N GLU A 278 15.34 6.27 13.65
CA GLU A 278 15.82 5.76 12.37
C GLU A 278 15.38 4.30 12.12
N LYS A 279 15.38 3.46 13.16
CA LYS A 279 14.81 2.11 13.10
C LYS A 279 13.32 2.12 12.76
N LEU A 280 12.52 2.93 13.47
CA LEU A 280 11.08 3.08 13.23
C LEU A 280 10.77 3.59 11.81
N LYS A 281 11.57 4.52 11.28
CA LYS A 281 11.46 4.99 9.88
C LYS A 281 11.71 3.88 8.86
N ASN A 282 12.67 2.99 9.12
CA ASN A 282 12.96 1.86 8.24
C ASN A 282 11.85 0.80 8.30
N GLU A 283 11.35 0.47 9.49
CA GLU A 283 10.19 -0.42 9.68
C GLU A 283 8.93 0.11 8.98
N LEU A 284 8.64 1.40 9.11
CA LEU A 284 7.51 2.06 8.43
C LEU A 284 7.66 2.02 6.90
N LYS A 285 8.89 2.20 6.38
CA LYS A 285 9.18 2.11 4.95
C LYS A 285 8.94 0.71 4.40
N GLU A 286 9.41 -0.32 5.11
CA GLU A 286 9.18 -1.72 4.74
C GLU A 286 7.69 -2.08 4.77
N LEU A 287 6.99 -1.71 5.85
CA LEU A 287 5.54 -1.93 5.98
C LEU A 287 4.74 -1.25 4.85
N ASN A 288 5.13 -0.04 4.46
CA ASN A 288 4.49 0.69 3.36
C ASN A 288 4.78 0.05 1.98
N THR A 289 5.97 -0.52 1.78
CA THR A 289 6.29 -1.32 0.58
C THR A 289 5.43 -2.59 0.51
N ASN A 290 5.29 -3.31 1.62
CA ASN A 290 4.46 -4.52 1.69
C ASN A 290 2.97 -4.20 1.46
N TYR A 291 2.47 -3.09 2.01
CA TYR A 291 1.11 -2.61 1.75
C TYR A 291 0.87 -2.30 0.25
N LEU A 292 1.83 -1.64 -0.42
CA LEU A 292 1.70 -1.28 -1.83
C LEU A 292 1.69 -2.52 -2.75
N ASP A 293 2.50 -3.53 -2.44
CA ASP A 293 2.52 -4.82 -3.15
C ASP A 293 1.19 -5.59 -2.96
N ALA A 294 0.70 -5.69 -1.71
CA ALA A 294 -0.60 -6.31 -1.41
C ALA A 294 -1.77 -5.59 -2.12
N HIS A 295 -1.78 -4.25 -2.11
CA HIS A 295 -2.79 -3.45 -2.80
C HIS A 295 -2.74 -3.62 -4.32
N THR A 296 -1.54 -3.75 -4.90
CA THR A 296 -1.36 -4.04 -6.34
C THR A 296 -1.96 -5.40 -6.70
N LYS A 297 -1.61 -6.45 -5.95
CA LYS A 297 -2.16 -7.81 -6.13
C LYS A 297 -3.68 -7.87 -5.98
N ALA A 298 -4.24 -7.13 -5.01
CA ALA A 298 -5.69 -7.02 -4.86
C ALA A 298 -6.35 -6.33 -6.07
N SER A 299 -5.74 -5.26 -6.60
CA SER A 299 -6.23 -4.58 -7.81
C SER A 299 -6.22 -5.49 -9.05
N GLU A 300 -5.20 -6.32 -9.22
CA GLU A 300 -5.12 -7.31 -10.29
C GLU A 300 -6.20 -8.40 -10.17
N ARG A 301 -6.43 -8.93 -8.96
CA ARG A 301 -7.50 -9.90 -8.70
C ARG A 301 -8.89 -9.34 -8.99
N ILE A 302 -9.17 -8.08 -8.62
CA ILE A 302 -10.45 -7.41 -8.92
C ILE A 302 -10.71 -7.35 -10.44
N LYS A 303 -9.70 -6.94 -11.24
CA LYS A 303 -9.81 -6.93 -12.71
C LYS A 303 -10.07 -8.32 -13.31
N LEU A 304 -9.49 -9.37 -12.72
CA LEU A 304 -9.74 -10.74 -13.16
C LEU A 304 -11.18 -11.18 -12.85
N ILE A 305 -11.71 -10.85 -11.67
CA ILE A 305 -13.09 -11.12 -11.27
C ILE A 305 -14.08 -10.39 -12.20
N GLU A 306 -13.83 -9.12 -12.53
CA GLU A 306 -14.65 -8.37 -13.49
C GLU A 306 -14.67 -9.05 -14.87
N LYS A 307 -13.51 -9.49 -15.38
CA LYS A 307 -13.42 -10.22 -16.65
C LYS A 307 -14.20 -11.53 -16.64
N LEU A 308 -14.09 -12.31 -15.56
CA LEU A 308 -14.82 -13.58 -15.42
C LEU A 308 -16.34 -13.37 -15.34
N ARG A 309 -16.81 -12.29 -14.68
CA ARG A 309 -18.24 -11.94 -14.63
C ARG A 309 -18.83 -11.71 -16.02
N VAL A 310 -18.14 -10.95 -16.88
CA VAL A 310 -18.58 -10.71 -18.27
C VAL A 310 -18.70 -12.02 -19.05
N GLN A 311 -17.71 -12.92 -18.94
CA GLN A 311 -17.74 -14.22 -19.62
C GLN A 311 -18.89 -15.13 -19.16
N ILE A 312 -19.24 -15.08 -17.87
CA ILE A 312 -20.41 -15.81 -17.33
C ILE A 312 -21.72 -15.22 -17.86
N GLU A 313 -21.81 -13.89 -17.97
CA GLU A 313 -23.00 -13.22 -18.52
C GLU A 313 -23.19 -13.53 -20.02
N GLU A 314 -22.13 -13.52 -20.82
CA GLU A 314 -22.13 -13.97 -22.23
C GLU A 314 -22.65 -15.41 -22.34
N LYS A 315 -22.16 -16.34 -21.50
CA LYS A 315 -22.55 -17.76 -21.52
C LYS A 315 -23.99 -18.00 -21.07
N ASN A 316 -24.50 -17.23 -20.10
CA ASN A 316 -25.91 -17.29 -19.71
C ASN A 316 -26.82 -16.83 -20.86
N ASN A 317 -26.46 -15.74 -21.55
CA ASN A 317 -27.22 -15.25 -22.71
C ASN A 317 -27.24 -16.27 -23.87
N GLU A 318 -26.13 -16.97 -24.13
CA GLU A 318 -26.06 -18.06 -25.10
C GLU A 318 -27.01 -19.22 -24.73
N ASN A 319 -27.01 -19.64 -23.45
CA ASN A 319 -27.91 -20.69 -22.95
C ASN A 319 -29.39 -20.29 -23.01
N ASP A 320 -29.73 -19.05 -22.68
CA ASP A 320 -31.11 -18.54 -22.77
C ASP A 320 -31.64 -18.52 -24.20
N GLN A 321 -30.79 -18.21 -25.19
CA GLN A 321 -31.19 -18.27 -26.60
C GLN A 321 -31.41 -19.71 -27.07
N ILE A 322 -30.50 -20.63 -26.75
CA ILE A 322 -30.66 -22.05 -27.09
C ILE A 322 -31.88 -22.66 -26.38
N GLY A 323 -32.18 -22.20 -25.17
CA GLY A 323 -33.40 -22.55 -24.43
C GLY A 323 -34.68 -22.15 -25.15
N LYS A 324 -34.74 -20.95 -25.75
CA LYS A 324 -35.86 -20.48 -26.58
C LYS A 324 -35.99 -21.31 -27.86
N ASP A 325 -34.89 -21.52 -28.60
CA ASP A 325 -34.87 -22.34 -29.81
C ASP A 325 -35.48 -23.74 -29.57
N ARG A 326 -35.11 -24.38 -28.46
CA ARG A 326 -35.61 -25.71 -28.07
C ARG A 326 -37.13 -25.74 -27.86
N VAL A 327 -37.72 -24.66 -27.30
CA VAL A 327 -39.17 -24.57 -27.11
C VAL A 327 -39.86 -24.53 -28.47
N THR A 328 -39.39 -23.68 -29.39
CA THR A 328 -39.91 -23.56 -30.75
C THR A 328 -39.85 -24.91 -31.51
N LEU A 329 -38.70 -25.59 -31.48
CA LEU A 329 -38.53 -26.91 -32.09
C LEU A 329 -39.48 -27.96 -31.50
N LYS A 330 -39.72 -27.97 -30.17
CA LYS A 330 -40.69 -28.89 -29.55
C LYS A 330 -42.14 -28.61 -30.00
N GLU A 331 -42.51 -27.35 -30.22
CA GLU A 331 -43.82 -27.00 -30.79
C GLU A 331 -43.97 -27.45 -32.25
N GLU A 332 -42.94 -27.28 -33.08
CA GLU A 332 -42.94 -27.73 -34.48
C GLU A 332 -43.01 -29.26 -34.60
N LEU A 333 -42.27 -29.98 -33.75
CA LEU A 333 -42.27 -31.44 -33.71
C LEU A 333 -43.64 -31.98 -33.26
N SER A 334 -44.29 -31.30 -32.31
CA SER A 334 -45.69 -31.56 -31.93
C SER A 334 -46.66 -31.37 -33.10
N LYS A 335 -46.55 -30.27 -33.86
CA LYS A 335 -47.38 -30.01 -35.05
C LYS A 335 -47.20 -31.10 -36.13
N HIS A 336 -45.96 -31.45 -36.47
CA HIS A 336 -45.67 -32.48 -37.48
C HIS A 336 -46.16 -33.87 -37.04
N SER A 337 -46.04 -34.21 -35.75
CA SER A 337 -46.53 -35.50 -35.23
C SER A 337 -48.05 -35.68 -35.40
N LYS A 338 -48.83 -34.62 -35.19
CA LYS A 338 -50.29 -34.63 -35.40
C LYS A 338 -50.67 -34.81 -36.87
N ALA A 339 -50.03 -34.06 -37.76
CA ALA A 339 -50.26 -34.17 -39.20
C ALA A 339 -49.94 -35.58 -39.75
N LEU A 340 -48.90 -36.23 -39.21
CA LEU A 340 -48.56 -37.61 -39.60
C LEU A 340 -49.63 -38.63 -39.17
N ILE A 341 -50.23 -38.45 -37.99
CA ILE A 341 -51.33 -39.30 -37.50
C ILE A 341 -52.56 -39.14 -38.39
N GLU A 342 -52.98 -37.91 -38.70
CA GLU A 342 -54.13 -37.65 -39.58
C GLU A 342 -53.96 -38.27 -40.97
N LYS A 343 -52.75 -38.20 -41.55
CA LYS A 343 -52.44 -38.83 -42.85
C LYS A 343 -52.45 -40.36 -42.79
N LYS A 344 -52.03 -40.96 -41.67
CA LYS A 344 -52.11 -42.41 -41.46
C LYS A 344 -53.55 -42.90 -41.46
N ASP A 345 -54.43 -42.23 -40.73
CA ASP A 345 -55.85 -42.59 -40.61
C ASP A 345 -56.59 -42.46 -41.97
N GLN A 346 -56.21 -41.48 -42.80
CA GLN A 346 -56.72 -41.35 -44.17
C GLN A 346 -56.27 -42.52 -45.06
N LEU A 347 -55.00 -42.92 -44.99
CA LEU A 347 -54.45 -44.05 -45.74
C LEU A 347 -55.14 -45.38 -45.38
N GLU A 348 -55.46 -45.57 -44.10
CA GLU A 348 -56.13 -46.79 -43.61
C GLU A 348 -57.59 -46.89 -44.09
N LYS A 349 -58.30 -45.76 -44.20
CA LYS A 349 -59.65 -45.72 -44.81
C LYS A 349 -59.65 -46.12 -46.29
N LEU A 350 -58.73 -45.60 -47.11
CA LEU A 350 -58.65 -45.96 -48.53
C LEU A 350 -58.41 -47.47 -48.74
N LYS A 351 -57.59 -48.11 -47.89
CA LYS A 351 -57.35 -49.56 -47.98
C LYS A 351 -58.63 -50.38 -47.79
N ILE A 352 -59.49 -49.96 -46.87
CA ILE A 352 -60.77 -50.65 -46.58
C ILE A 352 -61.72 -50.49 -47.77
N GLU A 353 -61.81 -49.30 -48.37
CA GLU A 353 -62.67 -49.06 -49.52
C GLU A 353 -62.23 -49.87 -50.76
N PHE A 354 -60.93 -49.94 -51.03
CA PHE A 354 -60.39 -50.74 -52.13
C PHE A 354 -60.78 -52.22 -52.03
N ALA A 355 -60.60 -52.83 -50.86
CA ALA A 355 -60.92 -54.24 -50.62
C ALA A 355 -62.43 -54.56 -50.80
N LEU A 356 -63.31 -53.60 -50.50
CA LEU A 356 -64.75 -53.76 -50.73
C LEU A 356 -65.12 -53.74 -52.23
N LYS A 357 -64.47 -52.89 -53.04
CA LYS A 357 -64.73 -52.83 -54.49
C LYS A 357 -64.16 -54.04 -55.23
N GLU A 358 -62.98 -54.53 -54.85
CA GLU A 358 -62.40 -55.76 -55.40
C GLU A 358 -63.33 -56.97 -55.24
N LYS A 359 -63.93 -57.14 -54.05
CA LYS A 359 -64.92 -58.19 -53.80
C LYS A 359 -66.14 -58.12 -54.74
N LYS A 360 -66.57 -56.92 -55.13
CA LYS A 360 -67.74 -56.70 -55.99
C LYS A 360 -67.45 -57.05 -57.46
N ILE A 361 -66.24 -56.78 -57.96
CA ILE A 361 -65.81 -57.18 -59.30
C ILE A 361 -65.83 -58.71 -59.46
N ASN A 362 -65.31 -59.43 -58.46
CA ASN A 362 -65.30 -60.90 -58.46
C ASN A 362 -66.71 -61.51 -58.53
N GLN A 363 -67.73 -60.86 -57.95
CA GLN A 363 -69.12 -61.32 -58.05
C GLN A 363 -69.68 -61.15 -59.48
N ILE A 364 -69.42 -60.01 -60.14
CA ILE A 364 -69.90 -59.74 -61.50
C ILE A 364 -69.25 -60.71 -62.51
N GLN A 365 -67.97 -61.05 -62.33
CA GLN A 365 -67.30 -62.05 -63.16
C GLN A 365 -67.92 -63.46 -63.05
N SER A 366 -68.50 -63.82 -61.90
CA SER A 366 -69.22 -65.09 -61.77
C SER A 366 -70.49 -65.11 -62.63
N GLN A 367 -71.31 -64.05 -62.54
CA GLN A 367 -72.57 -63.93 -63.28
C GLN A 367 -72.36 -63.94 -64.80
N PHE A 368 -71.30 -63.30 -65.28
CA PHE A 368 -70.94 -63.29 -66.70
C PHE A 368 -70.64 -64.71 -67.25
N ASN A 369 -70.07 -65.60 -66.43
CA ASN A 369 -69.74 -66.96 -66.86
C ASN A 369 -70.98 -67.87 -66.95
N GLU A 370 -72.00 -67.65 -66.12
CA GLU A 370 -73.26 -68.39 -66.16
C GLU A 370 -74.05 -68.09 -67.44
N LEU A 371 -74.27 -66.80 -67.74
CA LEU A 371 -74.95 -66.35 -68.98
C LEU A 371 -74.24 -66.81 -70.26
N LYS A 372 -72.92 -66.97 -70.21
CA LYS A 372 -72.13 -67.51 -71.33
C LYS A 372 -72.45 -68.99 -71.62
N GLN A 373 -72.81 -69.79 -70.61
CA GLN A 373 -73.19 -71.20 -70.81
C GLN A 373 -74.60 -71.33 -71.42
N GLU A 374 -75.58 -70.54 -70.96
CA GLU A 374 -76.93 -70.53 -71.54
C GLU A 374 -76.93 -70.21 -73.04
N ASN A 375 -76.12 -69.23 -73.46
CA ASN A 375 -76.06 -68.82 -74.87
C ASN A 375 -75.56 -69.95 -75.80
N GLN A 376 -74.64 -70.80 -75.32
CA GLN A 376 -74.15 -71.95 -76.09
C GLN A 376 -75.23 -73.02 -76.27
N ALA A 377 -76.04 -73.29 -75.23
CA ALA A 377 -77.10 -74.30 -75.29
C ALA A 377 -78.21 -73.94 -76.31
N ILE A 378 -78.52 -72.65 -76.47
CA ILE A 378 -79.49 -72.15 -77.47
C ILE A 378 -78.94 -72.31 -78.90
N LEU A 379 -77.63 -72.09 -79.09
CA LEU A 379 -76.95 -72.28 -80.38
C LEU A 379 -77.03 -73.73 -80.86
N ASP A 380 -76.76 -74.68 -79.96
CA ASP A 380 -76.78 -76.12 -80.25
C ASP A 380 -78.20 -76.63 -80.63
N GLN A 381 -79.26 -76.07 -80.04
CA GLN A 381 -80.64 -76.38 -80.44
C GLN A 381 -80.95 -75.90 -81.87
N LYS A 382 -80.43 -74.73 -82.27
CA LYS A 382 -80.70 -74.12 -83.58
C LYS A 382 -80.10 -74.91 -84.74
N GLU A 383 -78.93 -75.52 -84.57
CA GLU A 383 -78.32 -76.37 -85.62
C GLU A 383 -79.14 -77.65 -85.90
N ASN A 384 -79.74 -78.24 -84.88
CA ASN A 384 -80.50 -79.49 -85.03
C ASN A 384 -81.79 -79.27 -85.86
N LEU A 385 -82.49 -78.15 -85.65
CA LEU A 385 -83.63 -77.74 -86.48
C LEU A 385 -83.25 -77.50 -87.95
N LEU A 386 -82.06 -76.96 -88.22
CA LEU A 386 -81.59 -76.72 -89.59
C LEU A 386 -81.41 -78.03 -90.38
N LYS A 387 -80.89 -79.08 -89.74
CA LYS A 387 -80.70 -80.42 -90.35
C LYS A 387 -82.04 -81.08 -90.70
N ALA A 388 -83.06 -80.95 -89.84
CA ALA A 388 -84.40 -81.50 -90.11
C ALA A 388 -85.04 -80.87 -91.37
N ASN A 389 -84.92 -79.55 -91.53
CA ASN A 389 -85.47 -78.85 -92.70
C ASN A 389 -84.82 -79.22 -94.04
N GLN A 390 -83.53 -79.60 -94.05
CA GLN A 390 -82.88 -80.06 -95.27
C GLN A 390 -83.42 -81.40 -95.78
N LEU A 391 -83.89 -82.28 -94.89
CA LEU A 391 -84.50 -83.56 -95.26
C LEU A 391 -85.82 -83.36 -96.03
N ASN A 392 -86.73 -82.54 -95.48
CA ASN A 392 -88.05 -82.29 -96.07
C ASN A 392 -87.99 -81.70 -97.49
N ILE A 393 -86.97 -80.90 -97.80
CA ILE A 393 -86.75 -80.32 -99.14
C ILE A 393 -86.39 -81.42 -100.17
N SER A 394 -85.77 -82.52 -99.74
CA SER A 394 -85.40 -83.61 -100.66
C SER A 394 -86.60 -84.47 -101.10
N GLU A 395 -87.55 -84.73 -100.20
CA GLU A 395 -88.80 -85.44 -100.53
C GLU A 395 -89.69 -84.65 -101.50
N LEU A 396 -89.77 -83.33 -101.30
CA LEU A 396 -90.57 -82.41 -102.13
C LEU A 396 -90.14 -82.40 -103.61
N ASN A 397 -88.85 -82.65 -103.89
CA ASN A 397 -88.34 -82.74 -105.26
C ASN A 397 -88.64 -84.09 -105.94
N TYR A 398 -88.82 -85.18 -105.17
CA TYR A 398 -89.16 -86.49 -105.72
C TYR A 398 -90.59 -86.51 -106.30
N VAL A 399 -91.56 -85.97 -105.56
CA VAL A 399 -92.97 -85.88 -105.99
C VAL A 399 -93.14 -85.07 -107.28
N LYS A 400 -92.35 -84.00 -107.43
CA LYS A 400 -92.42 -83.09 -108.58
C LYS A 400 -92.07 -83.75 -109.91
N ASN A 401 -91.17 -84.73 -109.93
CA ASN A 401 -90.76 -85.40 -111.17
C ASN A 401 -91.82 -86.38 -111.69
N ASN A 402 -92.47 -87.15 -110.81
CA ASN A 402 -93.52 -88.11 -111.21
C ASN A 402 -94.75 -87.43 -111.87
N LEU A 403 -95.02 -86.17 -111.53
CA LEU A 403 -96.10 -85.38 -112.13
C LEU A 403 -95.85 -85.07 -113.62
N ASN A 404 -94.58 -84.98 -114.02
CA ASN A 404 -94.18 -84.54 -115.35
C ASN A 404 -94.35 -85.67 -116.40
N ASP A 405 -93.91 -86.88 -116.08
CA ASP A 405 -94.02 -88.05 -116.97
C ASP A 405 -95.48 -88.42 -117.28
N SER A 406 -96.35 -88.34 -116.26
CA SER A 406 -97.79 -88.59 -116.39
C SER A 406 -98.46 -87.62 -117.39
N THR A 407 -97.94 -86.40 -117.51
CA THR A 407 -98.46 -85.37 -118.43
C THR A 407 -98.08 -85.66 -119.89
N GLN A 408 -96.97 -86.37 -120.13
CA GLN A 408 -96.47 -86.64 -121.47
C GLN A 408 -97.22 -87.79 -122.16
N GLN A 409 -97.67 -88.80 -121.41
CA GLN A 409 -98.46 -89.92 -121.94
C GLN A 409 -99.83 -89.49 -122.48
N LEU A 410 -100.46 -88.48 -121.86
CA LEU A 410 -101.77 -87.95 -122.25
C LEU A 410 -101.78 -87.41 -123.69
N ARG A 411 -100.72 -86.73 -124.13
CA ARG A 411 -100.62 -86.17 -125.49
C ARG A 411 -100.54 -87.22 -126.59
N SER A 412 -99.93 -88.38 -126.33
CA SER A 412 -99.77 -89.44 -127.32
C SER A 412 -101.10 -90.11 -127.72
N LYS A 413 -102.06 -90.20 -126.80
CA LYS A 413 -103.36 -90.83 -127.07
C LYS A 413 -104.29 -89.94 -127.91
N ASP A 414 -104.23 -88.61 -127.74
CA ASP A 414 -105.11 -87.69 -128.48
C ASP A 414 -104.75 -87.64 -130.00
N GLU A 415 -103.49 -87.92 -130.37
CA GLU A 415 -103.02 -87.87 -131.77
C GLU A 415 -103.51 -89.07 -132.62
N GLN A 416 -103.71 -90.25 -132.01
CA GLN A 416 -104.24 -91.43 -132.70
C GLN A 416 -105.73 -91.29 -133.10
N ILE A 417 -106.51 -90.58 -132.27
CA ILE A 417 -107.95 -90.37 -132.49
C ILE A 417 -108.20 -89.50 -133.73
N LEU A 418 -107.31 -88.54 -134.02
CA LEU A 418 -107.49 -87.57 -135.11
C LEU A 418 -107.32 -88.18 -136.52
N ASN A 419 -106.56 -89.26 -136.68
CA ASN A 419 -106.33 -89.88 -137.99
C ASN A 419 -107.47 -90.80 -138.45
N LEU A 420 -108.26 -91.36 -137.53
CA LEU A 420 -109.36 -92.28 -137.86
C LEU A 420 -110.62 -91.55 -138.36
N SER A 421 -110.89 -90.33 -137.90
CA SER A 421 -112.09 -89.57 -138.28
C SER A 421 -112.14 -89.20 -139.78
N LYS A 422 -110.98 -89.00 -140.42
CA LYS A 422 -110.88 -88.60 -141.83
C LYS A 422 -111.31 -89.69 -142.82
N ALA A 423 -111.22 -90.96 -142.46
CA ALA A 423 -111.60 -92.07 -143.34
C ALA A 423 -113.13 -92.21 -143.49
N SER A 424 -113.91 -91.78 -142.49
CA SER A 424 -115.36 -91.96 -142.45
C SER A 424 -116.14 -91.08 -143.44
N ALA A 425 -115.58 -89.96 -143.90
CA ALA A 425 -116.32 -88.95 -144.64
C ALA A 425 -116.46 -89.27 -146.15
N LEU A 426 -115.52 -90.02 -146.74
CA LEU A 426 -115.43 -90.23 -148.19
C LEU A 426 -116.40 -91.28 -148.76
N ILE A 427 -117.12 -92.01 -147.89
CA ILE A 427 -117.96 -93.16 -148.27
C ILE A 427 -119.41 -92.73 -148.59
N ASN A 428 -119.90 -91.65 -147.97
CA ASN A 428 -121.30 -91.22 -148.13
C ASN A 428 -121.64 -90.62 -149.51
N GLU A 429 -120.65 -90.26 -150.32
CA GLU A 429 -120.89 -89.61 -151.63
C GLU A 429 -121.18 -90.63 -152.76
N LYS A 430 -120.85 -91.92 -152.58
CA LYS A 430 -121.00 -92.94 -153.64
C LYS A 430 -122.31 -93.73 -153.64
N PHE A 431 -123.20 -93.54 -152.66
CA PHE A 431 -124.36 -94.45 -152.48
C PHE A 431 -125.62 -94.09 -153.29
N SER A 432 -125.72 -92.88 -153.85
CA SER A 432 -127.00 -92.31 -154.31
C SER A 432 -127.24 -92.29 -155.84
N THR A 433 -126.44 -92.99 -156.65
CA THR A 433 -126.59 -93.00 -158.13
C THR A 433 -126.97 -94.38 -158.71
N ILE A 434 -127.12 -95.42 -157.87
CA ILE A 434 -127.28 -96.82 -158.31
C ILE A 434 -128.70 -97.37 -158.06
N GLU A 435 -129.71 -96.51 -157.85
CA GLU A 435 -131.11 -96.94 -157.68
C GLU A 435 -132.00 -96.77 -158.94
N LEU A 436 -131.42 -96.46 -160.12
CA LEU A 436 -132.21 -96.10 -161.32
C LEU A 436 -132.01 -96.93 -162.61
N ARG A 437 -131.16 -97.97 -162.64
CA ARG A 437 -131.10 -98.91 -163.78
C ARG A 437 -130.83 -100.36 -163.37
N PHE A 438 -131.91 -101.06 -162.99
CA PHE A 438 -131.99 -102.52 -163.14
C PHE A 438 -133.35 -103.04 -163.64
N GLU A 439 -134.09 -102.21 -164.38
CA GLU A 439 -135.14 -102.66 -165.31
C GLU A 439 -134.84 -102.10 -166.69
N GLU A 440 -134.09 -102.88 -167.47
CA GLU A 440 -134.24 -103.10 -168.92
C GLU A 440 -132.99 -103.81 -169.49
N TYR A 441 -132.80 -105.09 -169.15
CA TYR A 441 -132.66 -106.11 -170.19
C TYR A 441 -132.89 -107.53 -169.66
N LYS A 442 -134.13 -108.01 -169.78
CA LYS A 442 -134.42 -109.45 -169.82
C LYS A 442 -135.11 -109.81 -171.13
N LYS A 443 -134.38 -109.66 -172.24
CA LYS A 443 -134.74 -110.31 -173.51
C LYS A 443 -133.50 -110.80 -174.27
N PHE A 444 -133.72 -111.87 -175.01
CA PHE A 444 -132.79 -112.60 -175.85
C PHE A 444 -133.67 -113.37 -176.83
N GLN A 445 -133.48 -113.22 -178.15
CA GLN A 445 -133.80 -114.24 -179.17
C GLN A 445 -133.08 -113.95 -180.51
N GLU A 446 -132.11 -114.83 -180.81
CA GLU A 446 -131.63 -115.32 -182.13
C GLU A 446 -130.59 -114.57 -183.02
N LYS A 447 -129.44 -115.28 -183.25
CA LYS A 447 -128.76 -115.62 -184.54
C LYS A 447 -127.38 -115.00 -184.93
N GLN A 448 -126.40 -115.89 -185.21
CA GLN A 448 -125.18 -115.79 -186.08
C GLN A 448 -124.02 -114.78 -185.74
N TYR A 449 -122.70 -115.05 -185.93
CA TYR A 449 -121.86 -116.19 -186.47
C TYR A 449 -121.88 -116.43 -188.00
N ASN A 450 -120.79 -116.71 -188.75
CA ASN A 450 -119.35 -116.92 -188.50
C ASN A 450 -118.51 -115.62 -188.34
N ASP A 451 -117.22 -115.81 -188.06
CA ASP A 451 -116.10 -114.88 -188.29
C ASP A 451 -116.07 -113.57 -187.48
N SER A 452 -115.02 -112.79 -187.77
CA SER A 452 -114.64 -111.50 -187.20
C SER A 452 -115.79 -110.52 -186.92
N LEU A 453 -115.52 -109.61 -185.98
CA LEU A 453 -116.36 -108.43 -185.68
C LEU A 453 -117.79 -108.81 -185.29
N ARG A 454 -117.88 -109.52 -184.16
CA ARG A 454 -118.85 -109.16 -183.12
C ARG A 454 -118.11 -109.02 -181.79
N GLU A 455 -117.49 -107.88 -181.54
CA GLU A 455 -118.15 -106.55 -181.44
C GLU A 455 -119.24 -106.68 -180.37
N ILE A 456 -118.93 -106.30 -179.13
CA ILE A 456 -119.12 -104.91 -178.68
C ILE A 456 -120.58 -104.52 -178.89
N ALA A 457 -121.35 -104.46 -177.81
CA ALA A 457 -121.56 -103.20 -177.11
C ALA A 457 -122.26 -103.47 -175.76
N GLU A 458 -121.91 -102.83 -174.65
CA GLU A 458 -120.75 -101.99 -174.40
C GLU A 458 -120.38 -102.10 -172.91
N LEU A 459 -119.10 -102.45 -172.70
CA LEU A 459 -118.17 -101.93 -171.68
C LEU A 459 -118.65 -101.90 -170.20
N LYS A 460 -118.22 -102.86 -169.37
CA LYS A 460 -116.85 -103.11 -168.83
C LYS A 460 -116.39 -102.07 -167.80
N VAL A 461 -115.67 -102.59 -166.80
CA VAL A 461 -114.87 -101.88 -165.78
C VAL A 461 -115.67 -101.16 -164.68
N GLU A 462 -116.14 -101.94 -163.69
CA GLU A 462 -116.06 -101.67 -162.22
C GLU A 462 -117.18 -102.43 -161.46
N ASN A 463 -116.96 -103.02 -160.28
CA ASN A 463 -115.67 -103.50 -159.76
C ASN A 463 -115.88 -104.69 -158.80
N HIS A 464 -114.99 -105.68 -158.90
CA HIS A 464 -114.98 -106.93 -158.16
C HIS A 464 -114.38 -106.74 -156.75
N LYS A 465 -114.88 -105.75 -155.97
CA LYS A 465 -114.11 -105.15 -154.87
C LYS A 465 -114.81 -104.82 -153.54
N PHE A 466 -116.03 -105.30 -153.26
CA PHE A 466 -116.74 -104.90 -152.02
C PHE A 466 -117.21 -106.03 -151.07
N SER A 467 -117.05 -107.30 -151.43
CA SER A 467 -117.46 -108.42 -150.55
C SER A 467 -116.46 -108.78 -149.44
N ILE A 468 -115.37 -108.02 -149.28
CA ILE A 468 -114.26 -108.35 -148.35
C ILE A 468 -114.08 -107.30 -147.24
N GLU A 469 -114.57 -106.06 -147.41
CA GLU A 469 -114.27 -104.96 -146.48
C GLU A 469 -115.19 -104.89 -145.25
N ASN A 470 -116.35 -105.55 -145.24
CA ASN A 470 -117.37 -105.33 -144.20
C ASN A 470 -117.11 -106.03 -142.85
N ASN A 471 -116.13 -106.95 -142.77
CA ASN A 471 -115.78 -107.67 -141.53
C ASN A 471 -114.67 -106.99 -140.72
N ASP A 472 -114.01 -105.97 -141.29
CA ASP A 472 -112.92 -105.23 -140.63
C ASP A 472 -113.41 -103.96 -139.90
N LEU A 473 -114.64 -103.50 -140.19
CA LEU A 473 -115.23 -102.32 -139.52
C LEU A 473 -115.67 -102.59 -138.08
N CYS A 474 -116.25 -103.76 -137.77
CA CYS A 474 -116.77 -104.02 -136.42
C CYS A 474 -115.65 -104.03 -135.36
N LYS A 475 -114.49 -104.64 -135.68
CA LYS A 475 -113.34 -104.71 -134.76
C LYS A 475 -112.72 -103.36 -134.39
N LYS A 476 -112.93 -102.31 -135.19
CA LYS A 476 -112.37 -100.97 -134.95
C LYS A 476 -113.23 -100.13 -134.00
N VAL A 477 -114.49 -100.51 -133.78
CA VAL A 477 -115.40 -99.80 -132.87
C VAL A 477 -115.16 -100.25 -131.41
N ASP A 478 -114.89 -101.54 -131.18
CA ASP A 478 -114.66 -102.07 -129.83
C ASP A 478 -113.40 -101.50 -129.16
N THR A 479 -112.29 -101.39 -129.91
CA THR A 479 -111.02 -100.81 -129.43
C THR A 479 -111.15 -99.35 -128.98
N LEU A 480 -112.16 -98.63 -129.49
CA LEU A 480 -112.41 -97.23 -129.19
C LEU A 480 -113.00 -97.02 -127.79
N ASN A 481 -113.76 -98.01 -127.27
CA ASN A 481 -114.39 -97.92 -125.96
C ASN A 481 -113.43 -98.26 -124.79
N GLU A 482 -112.51 -99.20 -124.96
CA GLU A 482 -111.52 -99.52 -123.92
C GLU A 482 -110.57 -98.34 -123.62
N LEU A 483 -110.17 -97.60 -124.66
CA LEU A 483 -109.30 -96.44 -124.55
C LEU A 483 -109.92 -95.29 -123.74
N LEU A 484 -111.25 -95.14 -123.75
CA LEU A 484 -111.96 -94.06 -123.06
C LEU A 484 -112.02 -94.27 -121.54
N ASN A 485 -112.29 -95.50 -121.09
CA ASN A 485 -112.38 -95.81 -119.66
C ASN A 485 -111.03 -95.62 -118.95
N SER A 486 -109.93 -96.04 -119.58
CA SER A 486 -108.55 -95.84 -119.08
C SER A 486 -108.17 -94.39 -118.80
N LYS A 487 -108.85 -93.39 -119.39
CA LYS A 487 -108.55 -91.96 -119.19
C LYS A 487 -109.12 -91.41 -117.87
N ASN A 488 -110.22 -91.97 -117.37
CA ASN A 488 -110.95 -91.42 -116.23
C ASN A 488 -110.30 -91.78 -114.87
N ASP A 489 -109.79 -93.00 -114.70
CA ASP A 489 -109.14 -93.44 -113.46
C ASP A 489 -107.91 -92.60 -113.09
N LEU A 490 -107.19 -92.09 -114.09
CA LEU A 490 -105.99 -91.28 -113.88
C LEU A 490 -106.29 -89.92 -113.21
N CYS A 491 -107.47 -89.34 -113.47
CA CYS A 491 -107.86 -88.04 -112.93
C CYS A 491 -108.24 -88.08 -111.45
N PHE A 492 -108.66 -89.22 -110.91
CA PHE A 492 -109.11 -89.31 -109.52
C PHE A 492 -107.95 -89.22 -108.51
N ASN A 493 -106.82 -89.88 -108.79
CA ASN A 493 -105.70 -89.95 -107.86
C ASN A 493 -105.00 -88.60 -107.62
N LEU A 494 -104.88 -87.77 -108.67
CA LEU A 494 -104.20 -86.46 -108.60
C LEU A 494 -104.78 -85.48 -107.57
N ASN A 495 -106.06 -85.62 -107.23
CA ASN A 495 -106.73 -84.70 -106.30
C ASN A 495 -106.42 -85.02 -104.82
N LYS A 496 -106.01 -86.25 -104.50
CA LYS A 496 -105.78 -86.70 -103.13
C LYS A 496 -104.47 -86.16 -102.55
N ASP A 497 -103.42 -86.12 -103.37
CA ASP A 497 -102.07 -85.78 -102.91
C ASP A 497 -101.90 -84.29 -102.56
N ASN A 498 -102.73 -83.42 -103.15
CA ASN A 498 -102.61 -81.96 -103.05
C ASN A 498 -103.05 -81.40 -101.67
N GLU A 499 -104.01 -82.03 -100.98
CA GLU A 499 -104.43 -81.57 -99.64
C GLU A 499 -103.39 -81.89 -98.55
N THR A 500 -102.64 -82.99 -98.68
CA THR A 500 -101.62 -83.39 -97.70
C THR A 500 -100.50 -82.34 -97.58
N LEU A 501 -100.17 -81.65 -98.68
CA LEU A 501 -99.09 -80.65 -98.75
C LEU A 501 -99.37 -79.37 -97.96
N LYS A 502 -100.63 -78.98 -97.75
CA LYS A 502 -100.97 -77.73 -97.02
C LYS A 502 -100.62 -77.82 -95.53
N ILE A 503 -100.92 -78.95 -94.90
CA ILE A 503 -100.84 -79.12 -93.44
C ILE A 503 -99.38 -79.00 -92.94
N VAL A 504 -98.41 -79.47 -93.72
CA VAL A 504 -96.98 -79.45 -93.32
C VAL A 504 -96.40 -78.03 -93.26
N ILE A 505 -96.87 -77.12 -94.11
CA ILE A 505 -96.32 -75.76 -94.23
C ILE A 505 -96.74 -74.86 -93.05
N GLU A 506 -97.95 -75.04 -92.53
CA GLU A 506 -98.49 -74.19 -91.45
C GLU A 506 -97.69 -74.34 -90.13
N ASN A 507 -97.33 -75.58 -89.77
CA ASN A 507 -96.66 -75.87 -88.49
C ASN A 507 -95.25 -75.27 -88.40
N GLN A 508 -94.45 -75.32 -89.48
CA GLN A 508 -93.06 -74.82 -89.46
C GLN A 508 -92.95 -73.31 -89.22
N LYS A 509 -94.02 -72.57 -89.51
CA LYS A 509 -94.05 -71.11 -89.39
C LYS A 509 -94.08 -70.65 -87.92
N ASN A 510 -94.72 -71.41 -87.04
CA ASN A 510 -94.92 -71.03 -85.63
C ASN A 510 -93.67 -71.22 -84.76
N GLU A 511 -92.88 -72.29 -84.99
CA GLU A 511 -91.66 -72.53 -84.20
C GLU A 511 -90.60 -71.43 -84.40
N THR A 512 -90.51 -70.87 -85.61
CA THR A 512 -89.51 -69.85 -85.98
C THR A 512 -89.69 -68.54 -85.20
N VAL A 513 -90.91 -68.21 -84.77
CA VAL A 513 -91.22 -66.97 -84.04
C VAL A 513 -90.71 -67.03 -82.59
N ASN A 514 -90.82 -68.19 -81.92
CA ASN A 514 -90.49 -68.34 -80.50
C ASN A 514 -88.99 -68.12 -80.21
N TYR A 515 -88.11 -68.78 -80.97
CA TYR A 515 -86.66 -68.66 -80.79
C TYR A 515 -86.12 -67.24 -81.04
N THR A 516 -86.80 -66.45 -81.87
CA THR A 516 -86.38 -65.06 -82.16
C THR A 516 -86.58 -64.15 -80.93
N ALA A 517 -87.63 -64.38 -80.14
CA ALA A 517 -87.91 -63.59 -78.94
C ALA A 517 -86.93 -63.86 -77.77
N GLN A 518 -86.43 -65.09 -77.64
CA GLN A 518 -85.50 -65.46 -76.57
C GLN A 518 -84.11 -64.82 -76.76
N PHE A 519 -83.67 -64.68 -78.02
CA PHE A 519 -82.33 -64.18 -78.34
C PHE A 519 -82.14 -62.68 -78.05
N GLU A 520 -83.15 -61.84 -78.29
CA GLU A 520 -83.03 -60.39 -78.00
C GLU A 520 -82.98 -60.08 -76.49
N LYS A 521 -83.70 -60.83 -75.64
CA LYS A 521 -83.62 -60.62 -74.18
C LYS A 521 -82.21 -60.89 -73.64
N LEU A 522 -81.58 -62.00 -74.06
CA LEU A 522 -80.24 -62.37 -73.60
C LEU A 522 -79.17 -61.34 -73.99
N LYS A 523 -79.40 -60.60 -75.09
CA LYS A 523 -78.53 -59.53 -75.59
C LYS A 523 -78.62 -58.25 -74.76
N GLU A 524 -79.80 -57.90 -74.25
CA GLU A 524 -79.99 -56.77 -73.31
C GLU A 524 -79.28 -57.03 -71.97
N ASP A 525 -79.42 -58.24 -71.41
CA ASP A 525 -78.79 -58.63 -70.14
C ASP A 525 -77.24 -58.57 -70.23
N PHE A 526 -76.66 -59.01 -71.36
CA PHE A 526 -75.22 -58.93 -71.63
C PHE A 526 -74.71 -57.47 -71.71
N GLN A 527 -75.47 -56.58 -72.33
CA GLN A 527 -75.11 -55.15 -72.48
C GLN A 527 -74.96 -54.48 -71.11
N SER A 528 -75.91 -54.71 -70.20
CA SER A 528 -75.95 -54.11 -68.86
C SER A 528 -74.73 -54.48 -67.99
N ILE A 529 -74.29 -55.73 -68.04
CA ILE A 529 -73.12 -56.21 -67.27
C ILE A 529 -71.82 -55.54 -67.72
N VAL A 530 -71.64 -55.32 -69.02
CA VAL A 530 -70.44 -54.68 -69.59
C VAL A 530 -70.31 -53.22 -69.14
N GLU A 531 -71.42 -52.48 -69.13
CA GLU A 531 -71.45 -51.08 -68.69
C GLU A 531 -71.12 -50.96 -67.19
N SER A 532 -71.68 -51.83 -66.35
CA SER A 532 -71.42 -51.85 -64.90
C SER A 532 -69.94 -52.12 -64.58
N ASN A 533 -69.32 -53.11 -65.25
CA ASN A 533 -67.90 -53.42 -65.06
C ASN A 533 -66.98 -52.27 -65.50
N THR A 534 -67.32 -51.58 -66.60
CA THR A 534 -66.51 -50.47 -67.12
C THR A 534 -66.44 -49.30 -66.13
N SER A 535 -67.55 -48.98 -65.47
CA SER A 535 -67.61 -47.94 -64.44
C SER A 535 -66.76 -48.29 -63.21
N LEU A 536 -66.85 -49.51 -62.69
CA LEU A 536 -66.07 -49.97 -61.52
C LEU A 536 -64.55 -49.94 -61.76
N VAL A 537 -64.11 -50.27 -62.97
CA VAL A 537 -62.68 -50.22 -63.35
C VAL A 537 -62.13 -48.79 -63.32
N GLN A 538 -62.91 -47.79 -63.76
CA GLN A 538 -62.51 -46.39 -63.70
C GLN A 538 -62.40 -45.86 -62.26
N GLU A 539 -63.35 -46.20 -61.38
CA GLU A 539 -63.28 -45.80 -59.97
C GLU A 539 -62.08 -46.41 -59.23
N ASN A 540 -61.78 -47.69 -59.48
CA ASN A 540 -60.64 -48.36 -58.84
C ASN A 540 -59.31 -47.73 -59.24
N LYS A 541 -59.16 -47.28 -60.49
CA LYS A 541 -57.95 -46.57 -60.94
C LYS A 541 -57.72 -45.28 -60.13
N LYS A 542 -58.78 -44.50 -59.91
CA LYS A 542 -58.70 -43.27 -59.11
C LYS A 542 -58.24 -43.55 -57.66
N ILE A 543 -58.79 -44.58 -57.02
CA ILE A 543 -58.41 -44.96 -55.65
C ILE A 543 -56.92 -45.36 -55.56
N ILE A 544 -56.38 -46.02 -56.60
CA ILE A 544 -54.94 -46.37 -56.69
C ILE A 544 -54.08 -45.11 -56.80
N ASP A 545 -54.46 -44.16 -57.65
CA ASP A 545 -53.72 -42.89 -57.84
C ASP A 545 -53.76 -42.03 -56.54
N ASP A 546 -54.92 -41.94 -55.87
CA ASP A 546 -55.07 -41.25 -54.60
C ASP A 546 -54.22 -41.91 -53.48
N PHE A 547 -54.16 -43.25 -53.43
CA PHE A 547 -53.34 -43.99 -52.48
C PHE A 547 -51.83 -43.76 -52.69
N ALA A 548 -51.37 -43.72 -53.94
CA ALA A 548 -49.97 -43.46 -54.27
C ALA A 548 -49.52 -42.07 -53.80
N ASN A 549 -50.34 -41.04 -54.06
CA ASN A 549 -50.06 -39.66 -53.63
C ASN A 549 -49.99 -39.55 -52.10
N LEU A 550 -50.96 -40.14 -51.39
CA LEU A 550 -51.00 -40.09 -49.92
C LEU A 550 -49.81 -40.81 -49.27
N SER A 551 -49.32 -41.90 -49.90
CA SER A 551 -48.13 -42.62 -49.45
C SER A 551 -46.85 -41.77 -49.58
N ILE A 552 -46.72 -40.97 -50.64
CA ILE A 552 -45.58 -40.05 -50.84
C ILE A 552 -45.63 -38.91 -49.81
N GLU A 553 -46.82 -38.31 -49.57
CA GLU A 553 -46.99 -37.30 -48.52
C GLU A 553 -46.63 -37.84 -47.13
N PHE A 554 -47.04 -39.07 -46.81
CA PHE A 554 -46.72 -39.73 -45.54
C PHE A 554 -45.21 -39.94 -45.37
N GLN A 555 -44.51 -40.40 -46.42
CA GLN A 555 -43.05 -40.55 -46.41
C GLN A 555 -42.34 -39.21 -46.19
N ASN A 556 -42.76 -38.15 -46.88
CA ASN A 556 -42.18 -36.80 -46.74
C ASN A 556 -42.37 -36.22 -45.33
N GLN A 557 -43.56 -36.37 -44.73
CA GLN A 557 -43.81 -35.95 -43.35
C GLN A 557 -42.98 -36.74 -42.34
N ASN A 558 -42.80 -38.04 -42.57
CA ASN A 558 -41.99 -38.89 -41.70
C ASN A 558 -40.48 -38.53 -41.76
N SER A 559 -39.97 -38.15 -42.94
CA SER A 559 -38.59 -37.63 -43.08
C SER A 559 -38.39 -36.36 -42.27
N ARG A 560 -39.27 -35.35 -42.45
CA ARG A 560 -39.20 -34.09 -41.69
C ARG A 560 -39.28 -34.27 -40.18
N LEU A 561 -40.09 -35.24 -39.73
CA LEU A 561 -40.18 -35.59 -38.31
C LEU A 561 -38.89 -36.26 -37.80
N SER A 562 -38.16 -36.98 -38.65
CA SER A 562 -36.84 -37.54 -38.33
C SER A 562 -35.77 -36.44 -38.21
N ASP A 563 -35.74 -35.52 -39.18
CA ASP A 563 -34.78 -34.41 -39.21
C ASP A 563 -34.95 -33.49 -37.97
N ALA A 564 -36.20 -33.11 -37.66
CA ALA A 564 -36.52 -32.30 -36.48
C ALA A 564 -36.18 -33.00 -35.14
N LYS A 565 -36.27 -34.33 -35.08
CA LYS A 565 -35.83 -35.10 -33.90
C LYS A 565 -34.30 -35.06 -33.74
N PHE A 566 -33.56 -35.21 -34.84
CA PHE A 566 -32.10 -35.18 -34.82
C PHE A 566 -31.55 -33.80 -34.44
N GLU A 567 -32.16 -32.71 -34.94
CA GLU A 567 -31.80 -31.35 -34.48
C GLU A 567 -32.11 -31.13 -33.00
N LEU A 568 -33.25 -31.63 -32.51
CA LEU A 568 -33.62 -31.54 -31.10
C LEU A 568 -32.62 -32.28 -30.21
N GLU A 569 -32.20 -33.49 -30.58
CA GLU A 569 -31.21 -34.29 -29.85
C GLU A 569 -29.84 -33.58 -29.80
N ASN A 570 -29.39 -33.01 -30.92
CA ASN A 570 -28.15 -32.22 -30.95
C ASN A 570 -28.24 -30.96 -30.07
N LYS A 571 -29.37 -30.26 -30.06
CA LYS A 571 -29.61 -29.11 -29.18
C LYS A 571 -29.67 -29.52 -27.70
N GLU A 572 -30.29 -30.66 -27.36
CA GLU A 572 -30.30 -31.18 -25.99
C GLU A 572 -28.89 -31.60 -25.52
N ASN A 573 -28.09 -32.23 -26.38
CA ASN A 573 -26.69 -32.52 -26.08
C ASN A 573 -25.85 -31.25 -25.87
N LYS A 574 -26.01 -30.21 -26.70
CA LYS A 574 -25.29 -28.94 -26.52
C LYS A 574 -25.74 -28.20 -25.26
N ILE A 575 -27.03 -28.26 -24.91
CA ILE A 575 -27.55 -27.75 -23.63
C ILE A 575 -26.90 -28.48 -22.44
N ASN A 576 -26.77 -29.80 -22.49
CA ASN A 576 -26.14 -30.58 -21.40
C ASN A 576 -24.65 -30.27 -21.25
N GLU A 577 -23.93 -30.08 -22.35
CA GLU A 577 -22.53 -29.63 -22.35
C GLU A 577 -22.39 -28.23 -21.73
N LEU A 578 -23.22 -27.27 -22.16
CA LEU A 578 -23.26 -25.91 -21.59
C LEU A 578 -23.68 -25.92 -20.12
N TYR A 579 -24.61 -26.78 -19.69
CA TYR A 579 -24.93 -26.92 -18.25
C TYR A 579 -23.73 -27.44 -17.46
N SER A 580 -22.94 -28.38 -17.97
CA SER A 580 -21.72 -28.82 -17.28
C SER A 580 -20.65 -27.73 -17.20
N GLU A 581 -20.50 -26.90 -18.24
CA GLU A 581 -19.61 -25.73 -18.23
C GLU A 581 -20.11 -24.62 -17.27
N ILE A 582 -21.42 -24.37 -17.25
CA ILE A 582 -22.08 -23.42 -16.34
C ILE A 582 -22.03 -23.91 -14.89
N GLU A 583 -22.12 -25.22 -14.64
CA GLU A 583 -22.06 -25.80 -13.30
C GLU A 583 -20.63 -25.77 -12.75
N LYS A 584 -19.63 -26.18 -13.55
CA LYS A 584 -18.20 -26.01 -13.20
C LYS A 584 -17.84 -24.54 -12.95
N SER A 585 -18.31 -23.63 -13.80
CA SER A 585 -18.06 -22.20 -13.60
C SER A 585 -18.87 -21.61 -12.44
N LYS A 586 -20.02 -22.17 -12.06
CA LYS A 586 -20.75 -21.82 -10.83
C LYS A 586 -20.08 -22.33 -9.57
N GLU A 587 -19.57 -23.56 -9.52
CA GLU A 587 -18.76 -24.05 -8.40
C GLU A 587 -17.51 -23.16 -8.23
N ILE A 588 -16.81 -22.88 -9.33
CA ILE A 588 -15.67 -21.94 -9.34
C ILE A 588 -16.12 -20.54 -8.89
N ASN A 589 -17.30 -20.06 -9.28
CA ASN A 589 -17.77 -18.71 -8.91
C ASN A 589 -18.36 -18.64 -7.49
N GLU A 590 -18.90 -19.71 -6.91
CA GLU A 590 -19.28 -19.74 -5.48
C GLU A 590 -18.05 -19.89 -4.58
N LEU A 591 -17.08 -20.75 -4.95
CA LEU A 591 -15.78 -20.81 -4.26
C LEU A 591 -15.07 -19.45 -4.33
N ASN A 592 -14.98 -18.84 -5.51
CA ASN A 592 -14.43 -17.49 -5.66
C ASN A 592 -15.29 -16.41 -5.00
N LYS A 593 -16.61 -16.56 -4.88
CA LYS A 593 -17.47 -15.57 -4.19
C LYS A 593 -17.22 -15.62 -2.69
N LEU A 594 -17.23 -16.81 -2.08
CA LEU A 594 -16.91 -17.01 -0.66
C LEU A 594 -15.47 -16.57 -0.35
N GLU A 595 -14.50 -16.93 -1.19
CA GLU A 595 -13.13 -16.38 -1.07
C GLU A 595 -13.12 -14.87 -1.26
N SER A 596 -13.83 -14.29 -2.24
CA SER A 596 -13.79 -12.84 -2.49
C SER A 596 -14.49 -12.02 -1.42
N GLU A 597 -15.59 -12.52 -0.82
CA GLU A 597 -16.29 -11.85 0.27
C GLU A 597 -15.43 -11.93 1.55
N SER A 598 -14.80 -13.08 1.85
CA SER A 598 -13.78 -13.20 2.91
C SER A 598 -12.61 -12.25 2.66
N ILE A 599 -11.97 -12.30 1.48
CA ILE A 599 -10.80 -11.48 1.13
C ILE A 599 -11.15 -9.99 1.13
N ILE A 600 -12.37 -9.58 0.73
CA ILE A 600 -12.80 -8.18 0.82
C ILE A 600 -13.02 -7.77 2.28
N GLU A 601 -13.54 -8.65 3.13
CA GLU A 601 -13.74 -8.38 4.56
C GLU A 601 -12.42 -8.36 5.33
N ASP A 602 -11.50 -9.27 5.00
CA ASP A 602 -10.12 -9.32 5.49
C ASP A 602 -9.32 -8.10 5.02
N LEU A 603 -9.35 -7.74 3.72
CA LEU A 603 -8.73 -6.51 3.22
C LEU A 603 -9.32 -5.24 3.84
N LYS A 604 -10.62 -5.22 4.19
CA LYS A 604 -11.24 -4.12 4.93
C LYS A 604 -10.73 -4.06 6.37
N LYS A 605 -10.66 -5.20 7.07
CA LYS A 605 -10.06 -5.32 8.41
C LYS A 605 -8.61 -4.86 8.39
N ASP A 606 -7.81 -5.36 7.46
CA ASP A 606 -6.40 -5.03 7.32
C ASP A 606 -6.20 -3.55 6.98
N ASN A 607 -7.03 -2.94 6.14
CA ASN A 607 -6.98 -1.50 5.85
C ASN A 607 -7.36 -0.64 7.08
N VAL A 608 -8.35 -1.06 7.88
CA VAL A 608 -8.70 -0.37 9.14
C VAL A 608 -7.57 -0.53 10.16
N ASN A 609 -7.09 -1.75 10.39
CA ASN A 609 -5.99 -2.09 11.30
C ASN A 609 -4.70 -1.36 10.90
N TRP A 610 -4.38 -1.30 9.60
CA TRP A 610 -3.23 -0.56 9.07
C TRP A 610 -3.37 0.95 9.27
N LYS A 611 -4.57 1.54 9.10
CA LYS A 611 -4.82 2.95 9.43
C LYS A 611 -4.66 3.24 10.92
N GLU A 612 -5.08 2.34 11.80
CA GLU A 612 -4.86 2.47 13.24
C GLU A 612 -3.39 2.32 13.61
N LEU A 613 -2.67 1.35 13.03
CA LEU A 613 -1.23 1.17 13.17
C LEU A 613 -0.45 2.42 12.72
N VAL A 614 -0.72 2.93 11.51
CA VAL A 614 -0.05 4.14 11.00
C VAL A 614 -0.40 5.37 11.84
N LYS A 615 -1.63 5.49 12.34
CA LYS A 615 -2.02 6.56 13.26
C LYS A 615 -1.30 6.45 14.61
N LYS A 616 -1.12 5.22 15.13
CA LYS A 616 -0.34 4.94 16.35
C LYS A 616 1.14 5.30 16.14
N TYR A 617 1.79 4.75 15.12
CA TYR A 617 3.20 5.05 14.79
C TYR A 617 3.44 6.54 14.56
N ASN A 618 2.55 7.25 13.84
CA ASN A 618 2.66 8.69 13.65
C ASN A 618 2.52 9.46 14.97
N LYS A 619 1.64 9.02 15.88
CA LYS A 619 1.49 9.62 17.20
C LYS A 619 2.74 9.39 18.06
N GLU A 620 3.21 8.15 18.16
CA GLU A 620 4.43 7.81 18.93
C GLU A 620 5.66 8.55 18.38
N ASN A 621 5.79 8.68 17.05
CA ASN A 621 6.87 9.43 16.42
C ASN A 621 6.76 10.97 16.64
N LEU A 622 5.55 11.53 16.76
CA LEU A 622 5.35 12.93 17.17
C LEU A 622 5.77 13.14 18.63
N GLU A 623 5.30 12.29 19.55
CA GLU A 623 5.69 12.35 20.97
C GLU A 623 7.22 12.22 21.16
N PHE A 624 7.88 11.34 20.40
CA PHE A 624 9.35 11.22 20.38
C PHE A 624 10.06 12.46 19.82
N LEU A 625 9.49 13.15 18.83
CA LEU A 625 10.09 14.37 18.26
C LEU A 625 10.01 15.53 19.25
N ASP A 626 8.88 15.69 19.95
CA ASP A 626 8.70 16.69 21.01
C ASP A 626 9.70 16.45 22.17
N GLU A 627 9.86 15.21 22.63
CA GLU A 627 10.88 14.84 23.63
C GLU A 627 12.31 15.13 23.14
N LEU A 628 12.60 14.91 21.86
CA LEU A 628 13.91 15.19 21.27
C LEU A 628 14.18 16.70 21.21
N GLU A 629 13.18 17.53 20.88
CA GLU A 629 13.31 18.99 20.89
C GLU A 629 13.57 19.52 22.30
N ILE A 630 12.79 19.07 23.29
CA ILE A 630 12.99 19.40 24.71
C ILE A 630 14.40 19.00 25.18
N SER A 631 14.84 17.79 24.84
CA SER A 631 16.16 17.28 25.21
C SER A 631 17.30 18.08 24.56
N ASN A 632 17.16 18.46 23.29
CA ASN A 632 18.16 19.29 22.60
C ASN A 632 18.22 20.71 23.18
N LYS A 633 17.07 21.30 23.55
CA LYS A 633 17.01 22.60 24.22
C LYS A 633 17.70 22.56 25.58
N LEU A 634 17.37 21.58 26.43
CA LEU A 634 18.00 21.40 27.74
C LEU A 634 19.53 21.19 27.62
N LYS A 635 19.99 20.44 26.60
CA LYS A 635 21.41 20.25 26.30
C LYS A 635 22.11 21.56 25.93
N LEU A 636 21.43 22.46 25.22
CA LEU A 636 21.93 23.80 24.88
C LEU A 636 21.98 24.71 26.11
N ASP A 637 20.93 24.69 26.94
CA ASP A 637 20.88 25.47 28.18
C ASP A 637 22.01 25.08 29.15
N TYR A 638 22.25 23.77 29.34
CA TYR A 638 23.42 23.30 30.10
C TYR A 638 24.74 23.74 29.47
N LYS A 639 24.87 23.74 28.14
CA LYS A 639 26.09 24.24 27.47
C LYS A 639 26.34 25.71 27.81
N ASN A 640 25.30 26.53 27.69
CA ASN A 640 25.38 27.97 27.93
C ASN A 640 25.77 28.27 29.38
N GLU A 641 25.19 27.58 30.36
CA GLU A 641 25.56 27.75 31.77
C GLU A 641 26.96 27.21 32.08
N ILE A 642 27.38 26.07 31.50
CA ILE A 642 28.76 25.58 31.60
C ILE A 642 29.75 26.63 31.08
N ASP A 643 29.50 27.24 29.92
CA ASP A 643 30.39 28.23 29.32
C ASP A 643 30.40 29.55 30.12
N ARG A 644 29.25 29.97 30.67
CA ARG A 644 29.15 31.08 31.63
C ARG A 644 29.96 30.82 32.91
N LEU A 645 29.82 29.64 33.51
CA LEU A 645 30.54 29.25 34.72
C LEU A 645 32.06 29.13 34.47
N LYS A 646 32.48 28.66 33.28
CA LYS A 646 33.91 28.69 32.88
C LYS A 646 34.44 30.12 32.84
N CYS A 647 33.71 31.06 32.23
CA CYS A 647 34.10 32.48 32.20
C CYS A 647 34.21 33.08 33.60
N LEU A 648 33.22 32.83 34.47
CA LEU A 648 33.28 33.26 35.88
C LEU A 648 34.46 32.64 36.62
N ASN A 649 34.71 31.33 36.45
CA ASN A 649 35.85 30.67 37.08
C ASN A 649 37.19 31.23 36.58
N LEU A 650 37.34 31.51 35.27
CA LEU A 650 38.53 32.13 34.72
C LEU A 650 38.76 33.54 35.27
N GLU A 651 37.71 34.33 35.46
CA GLU A 651 37.78 35.65 36.10
C GLU A 651 38.25 35.54 37.56
N LYS A 652 37.72 34.56 38.31
CA LYS A 652 38.13 34.29 39.70
C LYS A 652 39.57 33.80 39.79
N ASP A 653 39.95 32.79 39.00
CA ASP A 653 41.32 32.27 38.96
C ASP A 653 42.34 33.35 38.55
N LYS A 654 41.96 34.26 37.64
CA LYS A 654 42.76 35.46 37.33
C LYS A 654 42.89 36.39 38.54
N LYS A 655 41.77 36.80 39.17
CA LYS A 655 41.80 37.69 40.35
C LYS A 655 42.62 37.14 41.51
N ILE A 656 42.54 35.82 41.75
CA ILE A 656 43.37 35.11 42.74
C ILE A 656 44.85 35.25 42.37
N LYS A 657 45.23 34.98 41.11
CA LYS A 657 46.62 35.08 40.63
C LYS A 657 47.16 36.50 40.73
N ASP A 658 46.41 37.49 40.24
CA ASP A 658 46.80 38.90 40.25
C ASP A 658 47.04 39.38 41.69
N ARG A 659 46.13 39.05 42.63
CA ARG A 659 46.31 39.35 44.07
C ARG A 659 47.53 38.68 44.67
N PHE A 660 47.77 37.38 44.43
CA PHE A 660 48.98 36.72 44.91
C PHE A 660 50.27 37.36 44.38
N GLN A 661 50.23 37.87 43.14
CA GLN A 661 51.36 38.60 42.56
C GLN A 661 51.56 39.98 43.19
N GLU A 662 50.49 40.75 43.45
CA GLU A 662 50.54 42.00 44.21
C GLU A 662 51.14 41.78 45.61
N ILE A 663 50.64 40.78 46.35
CA ILE A 663 51.11 40.46 47.71
C ILE A 663 52.60 40.09 47.70
N ALA A 664 53.05 39.28 46.74
CA ALA A 664 54.46 38.92 46.61
C ALA A 664 55.36 40.14 46.31
N GLN A 665 54.88 41.08 45.48
CA GLN A 665 55.60 42.33 45.19
C GLN A 665 55.68 43.24 46.42
N LEU A 666 54.59 43.39 47.17
CA LEU A 666 54.55 44.18 48.40
C LEU A 666 55.48 43.59 49.48
N LEU A 667 55.51 42.26 49.63
CA LEU A 667 56.40 41.60 50.59
C LEU A 667 57.88 41.70 50.23
N ASN A 668 58.23 41.63 48.94
CA ASN A 668 59.61 41.89 48.51
C ASN A 668 60.02 43.34 48.84
N LEU A 669 59.17 44.32 48.56
CA LEU A 669 59.39 45.73 48.90
C LEU A 669 59.52 45.96 50.42
N ILE A 670 58.74 45.24 51.23
CA ILE A 670 58.85 45.26 52.70
C ILE A 670 60.18 44.64 53.15
N SER A 671 60.58 43.49 52.59
CA SER A 671 61.86 42.85 52.91
C SER A 671 63.07 43.70 52.51
N GLU A 672 63.03 44.34 51.34
CA GLU A 672 64.08 45.25 50.88
C GLU A 672 64.21 46.48 51.81
N LYS A 673 63.08 47.06 52.24
CA LYS A 673 63.07 48.16 53.22
C LYS A 673 63.58 47.73 54.60
N ASN A 674 63.22 46.54 55.07
CA ASN A 674 63.66 46.02 56.36
C ASN A 674 65.17 45.75 56.37
N ASN A 675 65.72 45.15 55.30
CA ASN A 675 67.16 44.97 55.15
C ASN A 675 67.91 46.33 55.14
N ALA A 676 67.38 47.33 54.43
CA ALA A 676 67.94 48.69 54.43
C ALA A 676 67.86 49.37 55.81
N LEU A 677 66.81 49.09 56.60
CA LEU A 677 66.65 49.54 57.98
C LEU A 677 67.69 48.89 58.92
N GLU A 678 67.98 47.61 58.78
CA GLU A 678 69.04 46.93 59.55
C GLU A 678 70.44 47.44 59.18
N GLU A 679 70.72 47.67 57.89
CA GLU A 679 71.95 48.34 57.46
C GLU A 679 72.08 49.75 58.05
N PHE A 680 70.98 50.51 58.08
CA PHE A 680 70.96 51.85 58.66
C PHE A 680 71.12 51.86 60.19
N ALA A 681 70.51 50.90 60.89
CA ALA A 681 70.67 50.72 62.33
C ALA A 681 72.13 50.38 62.69
N SER A 682 72.72 49.38 62.01
CA SER A 682 74.13 49.04 62.21
C SER A 682 75.08 50.19 61.82
N PHE A 683 74.72 51.04 60.85
CA PHE A 683 75.47 52.26 60.53
C PHE A 683 75.39 53.30 61.66
N LYS A 684 74.20 53.49 62.26
CA LYS A 684 73.99 54.40 63.40
C LYS A 684 74.79 53.98 64.63
N ASP A 685 74.82 52.69 64.95
CA ASP A 685 75.59 52.16 66.09
C ASP A 685 77.10 52.37 65.89
N ARG A 686 77.61 52.08 64.67
CA ARG A 686 79.00 52.37 64.29
C ARG A 686 79.34 53.87 64.36
N PHE A 687 78.40 54.74 64.00
CA PHE A 687 78.57 56.20 64.10
C PHE A 687 78.57 56.69 65.55
N GLN A 688 77.75 56.11 66.44
CA GLN A 688 77.79 56.42 67.88
C GLN A 688 79.10 55.94 68.52
N LEU A 689 79.59 54.74 68.17
CA LEU A 689 80.90 54.27 68.62
C LEU A 689 82.04 55.21 68.18
N GLN A 690 82.05 55.64 66.91
CA GLN A 690 83.02 56.65 66.44
C GLN A 690 82.89 58.01 67.15
N GLN A 691 81.68 58.45 67.53
CA GLN A 691 81.51 59.71 68.29
C GLN A 691 82.09 59.60 69.70
N ILE A 692 81.97 58.45 70.35
CA ILE A 692 82.57 58.16 71.66
C ILE A 692 84.10 58.13 71.55
N GLU A 693 84.65 57.40 70.57
CA GLU A 693 86.10 57.36 70.28
C GLU A 693 86.68 58.77 70.03
N ASN A 694 85.96 59.59 69.26
CA ASN A 694 86.35 60.98 69.00
C ASN A 694 86.19 61.92 70.20
N ALA A 695 85.38 61.57 71.21
CA ALA A 695 85.27 62.32 72.45
C ALA A 695 86.47 62.06 73.37
N ASP A 696 86.93 60.81 73.46
CA ASP A 696 88.13 60.45 74.23
C ASP A 696 89.41 61.02 73.59
N ILE A 697 89.52 61.01 72.25
CA ILE A 697 90.62 61.67 71.54
C ILE A 697 90.68 63.18 71.86
N LYS A 698 89.53 63.84 72.01
CA LYS A 698 89.46 65.28 72.34
C LYS A 698 89.99 65.63 73.75
N ASN A 699 89.98 64.68 74.68
CA ASN A 699 90.52 64.85 76.03
C ASN A 699 92.00 64.42 76.16
N SER A 700 92.59 63.83 75.11
CA SER A 700 93.99 63.41 75.11
C SER A 700 94.98 64.59 74.97
N LEU A 701 96.17 64.49 75.57
CA LEU A 701 97.21 65.55 75.49
C LEU A 701 97.60 65.92 74.05
N SER A 702 97.52 64.96 73.11
CA SER A 702 97.86 65.17 71.69
C SER A 702 97.06 66.31 71.04
N TRP A 703 95.83 66.55 71.51
CA TRP A 703 94.89 67.46 70.84
C TRP A 703 95.10 68.94 71.20
N ARG A 704 95.86 69.23 72.26
CA ARG A 704 96.30 70.60 72.60
C ARG A 704 97.55 71.03 71.83
N VAL A 705 98.42 70.09 71.45
CA VAL A 705 99.70 70.37 70.77
C VAL A 705 99.51 70.77 69.30
N THR A 706 98.44 70.31 68.64
CA THR A 706 98.16 70.59 67.21
C THR A 706 97.41 71.91 66.94
N ALA A 707 97.20 72.75 67.95
CA ALA A 707 96.43 73.99 67.82
C ALA A 707 96.95 74.99 66.77
N PRO A 708 98.28 75.24 66.60
CA PRO A 708 98.78 76.17 65.58
C PRO A 708 98.48 75.68 64.15
N ILE A 709 98.54 74.37 63.93
CA ILE A 709 98.30 73.72 62.63
C ILE A 709 96.82 73.81 62.24
N ARG A 710 95.90 73.72 63.22
CA ARG A 710 94.45 73.93 62.98
C ARG A 710 94.12 75.36 62.56
N MET A 711 94.87 76.36 63.02
CA MET A 711 94.67 77.75 62.57
C MET A 711 95.03 77.91 61.08
N LEU A 712 96.10 77.26 60.61
CA LEU A 712 96.50 77.22 59.20
C LEU A 712 95.52 76.43 58.31
N LEU A 713 94.90 75.36 58.82
CA LEU A 713 93.88 74.58 58.09
C LEU A 713 92.51 75.27 58.01
N SER A 714 92.24 76.30 58.84
CA SER A 714 90.94 77.00 58.89
C SER A 714 90.55 77.76 57.61
N LYS A 715 91.47 77.95 56.66
CA LYS A 715 91.19 78.52 55.33
C LYS A 715 90.91 77.49 54.22
N LEU A 716 91.02 76.18 54.50
CA LEU A 716 90.92 75.11 53.51
C LEU A 716 89.94 73.99 53.90
N THR A 717 88.78 74.34 54.46
CA THR A 717 87.63 73.41 54.55
C THR A 717 86.29 74.11 54.33
N LYS A 718 85.66 73.88 53.17
CA LYS A 718 84.19 73.81 53.07
C LYS A 718 83.79 72.64 52.17
N PHE A 719 83.07 71.70 52.79
CA PHE A 719 82.24 70.64 52.22
C PHE A 719 82.90 69.52 51.39
N LYS A 720 82.98 68.34 52.02
CA LYS A 720 82.81 67.03 51.37
C LYS A 720 81.36 66.56 51.58
N GLY A 721 80.84 65.76 50.63
CA GLY A 721 79.67 64.90 50.83
C GLY A 721 78.50 65.19 49.88
N GLY A 722 78.40 64.45 48.79
CA GLY A 722 77.27 64.51 47.86
C GLY A 722 77.43 63.57 46.66
N ASN A 723 76.57 62.54 46.60
CA ASN A 723 76.13 61.72 45.46
C ASN A 723 77.08 61.38 44.29
N SER A 724 77.25 60.08 44.00
CA SER A 724 77.97 59.64 42.80
C SER A 724 77.31 60.04 41.47
N LYS A 725 75.99 60.29 41.46
CA LYS A 725 75.25 60.73 40.27
C LYS A 725 75.55 62.18 39.88
N ASP A 726 75.65 63.09 40.84
CA ASP A 726 75.91 64.52 40.56
C ASP A 726 77.32 64.72 39.98
N ASN A 727 78.30 63.95 40.46
CA ASN A 727 79.64 63.90 39.85
C ASN A 727 79.62 63.32 38.42
N GLN A 728 78.86 62.25 38.17
CA GLN A 728 78.74 61.66 36.82
C GLN A 728 78.03 62.61 35.84
N GLN A 729 76.96 63.29 36.27
CA GLN A 729 76.29 64.31 35.46
C GLN A 729 77.27 65.44 35.10
N LYS A 730 78.06 65.90 36.08
CA LYS A 730 79.07 66.95 35.85
C LYS A 730 80.20 66.53 34.92
N ILE A 731 80.58 65.25 34.90
CA ILE A 731 81.52 64.68 33.92
C ILE A 731 80.93 64.73 32.50
N ILE A 732 79.64 64.45 32.34
CA ILE A 732 78.95 64.57 31.04
C ILE A 732 78.87 66.04 30.62
N GLU A 733 78.48 66.96 31.51
CA GLU A 733 78.36 68.40 31.23
C GLU A 733 79.69 69.07 30.85
N THR A 734 80.81 68.53 31.35
CA THR A 734 82.17 69.04 31.05
C THR A 734 82.86 68.29 29.90
N SER A 735 82.16 67.37 29.23
CA SER A 735 82.68 66.63 28.08
C SER A 735 82.58 67.45 26.79
N ASN A 736 83.69 67.56 26.05
CA ASN A 736 83.74 68.17 24.71
C ASN A 736 82.83 67.47 23.67
N PHE A 737 82.26 66.31 24.00
CA PHE A 737 81.35 65.54 23.16
C PHE A 737 79.86 65.76 23.49
N PHE A 738 79.54 66.55 24.53
CA PHE A 738 78.18 66.80 24.99
C PHE A 738 77.78 68.26 24.73
N ASP A 739 76.66 68.47 24.02
CA ASP A 739 76.07 69.79 23.79
C ASP A 739 74.60 69.78 24.23
N ALA A 740 74.32 70.38 25.39
CA ALA A 740 72.99 70.45 25.96
C ALA A 740 71.96 71.18 25.08
N LYS A 741 72.38 72.19 24.30
CA LYS A 741 71.46 72.94 23.42
C LYS A 741 71.13 72.12 22.18
N TRP A 742 72.13 71.49 21.58
CA TRP A 742 71.92 70.55 20.48
C TRP A 742 71.04 69.37 20.92
N TYR A 743 71.32 68.78 22.08
CA TYR A 743 70.59 67.63 22.61
C TYR A 743 69.09 67.92 22.80
N LEU A 744 68.74 69.03 23.44
CA LEU A 744 67.32 69.40 23.65
C LEU A 744 66.60 69.88 22.38
N ASN A 745 67.34 70.34 21.36
CA ASN A 745 66.75 70.68 20.07
C ASN A 745 66.54 69.42 19.20
N ASN A 746 67.39 68.42 19.32
CA ASN A 746 67.30 67.16 18.57
C ASN A 746 66.38 66.11 19.23
N TYR A 747 66.12 66.24 20.54
CA TYR A 747 65.28 65.35 21.33
C TYR A 747 64.17 66.14 22.05
N SER A 748 63.06 66.36 21.34
CA SER A 748 61.93 67.17 21.80
C SER A 748 61.13 66.56 22.95
N ASP A 749 61.12 65.23 23.05
CA ASP A 749 60.59 64.47 24.20
C ASP A 749 61.31 64.82 25.50
N VAL A 750 62.65 64.89 25.46
CA VAL A 750 63.47 65.29 26.61
C VAL A 750 63.19 66.75 26.98
N LYS A 751 63.11 67.65 26.00
CA LYS A 751 62.79 69.06 26.21
C LYS A 751 61.42 69.26 26.86
N ASN A 752 60.41 68.48 26.45
CA ASN A 752 59.06 68.55 27.01
C ASN A 752 58.97 67.92 28.42
N SER A 753 59.88 67.02 28.79
CA SER A 753 59.92 66.41 30.12
C SER A 753 60.39 67.37 31.24
N GLY A 754 61.04 68.48 30.89
CA GLY A 754 61.67 69.40 31.85
C GLY A 754 62.95 68.88 32.50
N MET A 755 63.40 67.66 32.20
CA MET A 755 64.65 67.09 32.71
C MET A 755 65.88 67.77 32.07
N SER A 756 66.95 67.96 32.84
CA SER A 756 68.21 68.47 32.28
C SER A 756 68.82 67.47 31.29
N ALA A 757 69.32 67.97 30.16
CA ALA A 757 69.86 67.15 29.07
C ALA A 757 70.95 66.15 29.50
N SER A 758 71.84 66.59 30.41
CA SER A 758 72.96 65.82 30.95
C SER A 758 72.50 64.68 31.85
N LEU A 759 71.53 64.94 32.74
CA LEU A 759 70.88 63.91 33.56
C LEU A 759 70.11 62.89 32.71
N HIS A 760 69.38 63.36 31.68
CA HIS A 760 68.68 62.46 30.76
C HIS A 760 69.68 61.58 30.00
N TYR A 761 70.79 62.14 29.50
CA TYR A 761 71.82 61.36 28.81
C TYR A 761 72.52 60.35 29.75
N LEU A 762 72.75 60.72 31.01
CA LEU A 762 73.30 59.85 32.05
C LEU A 762 72.41 58.63 32.32
N LEU A 763 71.11 58.86 32.55
CA LEU A 763 70.17 57.84 33.01
C LEU A 763 69.56 56.99 31.89
N HIS A 764 69.32 57.59 30.71
CA HIS A 764 68.51 56.98 29.66
C HIS A 764 69.17 57.11 28.28
N GLY A 765 69.55 58.33 27.88
CA GLY A 765 69.95 58.64 26.51
C GLY A 765 71.13 57.80 25.98
N ALA A 766 72.12 57.48 26.82
CA ALA A 766 73.21 56.59 26.43
C ALA A 766 72.79 55.13 26.24
N ALA A 767 71.81 54.61 26.99
CA ALA A 767 71.30 53.26 26.80
C ALA A 767 70.38 53.16 25.57
N GLU A 768 69.63 54.23 25.29
CA GLU A 768 68.77 54.40 24.11
C GLU A 768 69.54 54.69 22.81
N GLY A 769 70.87 54.69 22.83
CA GLY A 769 71.70 54.94 21.65
C GLY A 769 71.70 56.39 21.14
N ARG A 770 71.13 57.34 21.89
CA ARG A 770 71.09 58.76 21.52
C ARG A 770 72.48 59.38 21.49
N ASN A 771 72.70 60.38 20.65
CA ASN A 771 73.99 61.07 20.57
C ASN A 771 74.05 62.23 21.57
N PRO A 772 75.13 62.40 22.36
CA PRO A 772 75.29 63.48 23.33
C PRO A 772 75.51 64.86 22.68
N GLY A 773 75.94 64.87 21.42
CA GLY A 773 76.24 66.07 20.63
C GLY A 773 76.56 65.68 19.19
N PRO A 774 76.72 66.65 18.26
CA PRO A 774 76.95 66.38 16.84
C PRO A 774 78.32 65.72 16.57
N SER A 775 79.27 65.85 17.50
CA SER A 775 80.64 65.33 17.38
C SER A 775 80.84 63.92 17.95
N PHE A 776 79.75 63.20 18.29
CA PHE A 776 79.83 61.86 18.88
C PHE A 776 78.70 60.95 18.42
N ASN A 777 79.03 59.71 18.03
CA ASN A 777 78.06 58.67 17.69
C ASN A 777 78.09 57.56 18.74
N THR A 778 77.01 57.46 19.52
CA THR A 778 76.87 56.49 20.62
C THR A 778 76.79 55.05 20.14
N GLU A 779 76.09 54.77 19.03
CA GLU A 779 76.00 53.40 18.49
C GLU A 779 77.31 52.96 17.83
N ASP A 780 78.04 53.85 17.16
CA ASP A 780 79.37 53.52 16.65
C ASP A 780 80.38 53.28 17.78
N PHE A 781 80.26 54.01 18.90
CA PHE A 781 81.07 53.77 20.10
C PHE A 781 80.81 52.37 20.68
N TYR A 782 79.54 51.97 20.86
CA TYR A 782 79.22 50.63 21.36
C TYR A 782 79.52 49.52 20.35
N ARG A 783 79.39 49.75 19.04
CA ARG A 783 79.77 48.76 18.02
C ARG A 783 81.27 48.43 18.09
N LYS A 784 82.10 49.40 18.47
CA LYS A 784 83.54 49.21 18.73
C LYS A 784 83.84 48.66 20.14
N ASN A 785 82.91 48.80 21.09
CA ASN A 785 83.08 48.41 22.50
C ASN A 785 81.86 47.63 23.03
N PRO A 786 81.52 46.45 22.46
CA PRO A 786 80.24 45.78 22.71
C PRO A 786 80.02 45.39 24.18
N ASN A 787 81.08 45.03 24.90
CA ASN A 787 81.02 44.67 26.32
C ASN A 787 80.51 45.82 27.20
N LEU A 788 80.76 47.08 26.83
CA LEU A 788 80.29 48.25 27.58
C LEU A 788 78.78 48.46 27.45
N LYS A 789 78.18 48.06 26.31
CA LYS A 789 76.72 48.11 26.11
C LYS A 789 76.02 47.08 27.00
N GLN A 790 76.56 45.87 27.09
CA GLN A 790 76.05 44.81 27.97
C GLN A 790 76.13 45.17 29.47
N GLN A 791 77.16 45.92 29.87
CA GLN A 791 77.32 46.41 31.25
C GLN A 791 76.60 47.76 31.52
N SER A 792 75.89 48.30 30.52
CA SER A 792 75.19 49.61 30.59
C SER A 792 76.10 50.77 31.03
N ILE A 793 77.37 50.76 30.64
CA ILE A 793 78.35 51.79 30.99
C ILE A 793 78.22 52.98 30.03
N ASN A 794 77.96 54.17 30.56
CA ASN A 794 77.80 55.39 29.78
C ASN A 794 79.12 55.76 29.04
N PRO A 795 79.09 56.01 27.71
CA PRO A 795 80.29 56.25 26.90
C PRO A 795 81.15 57.43 27.36
N LEU A 796 80.53 58.53 27.78
CA LEU A 796 81.27 59.74 28.16
C LEU A 796 81.89 59.61 29.56
N ILE A 797 81.28 58.84 30.46
CA ILE A 797 81.87 58.47 31.74
C ILE A 797 83.08 57.56 31.51
N TYR A 798 82.95 56.55 30.65
CA TYR A 798 84.06 55.65 30.29
C TYR A 798 85.24 56.43 29.69
N LEU A 799 84.99 57.31 28.71
CA LEU A 799 86.01 58.13 28.08
C LEU A 799 86.65 59.15 29.03
N SER A 800 85.92 59.67 30.01
CA SER A 800 86.52 60.57 31.01
C SER A 800 87.40 59.84 32.03
N ASN A 801 87.15 58.55 32.29
CA ASN A 801 87.91 57.75 33.24
C ASN A 801 89.13 57.03 32.60
N ASN A 802 89.21 56.99 31.26
CA ASN A 802 90.29 56.37 30.49
C ASN A 802 91.01 57.39 29.58
N LYS A 803 91.30 58.57 30.14
CA LYS A 803 92.01 59.69 29.50
C LYS A 803 93.51 59.68 29.81
#